data_AF-A0A2N5NXB1-F1
#
_entry.id   AF-A0A2N5NXB1-F1
#
_cell.length_a   1.000
_cell.length_b   1.000
_cell.length_c   1.000
_cell.angle_alpha   90.00
_cell.angle_beta   90.00
_cell.angle_gamma   90.00
#
_symmetry.space_group_name_H-M   'P 1'
#
loop_
_entity.id
_entity.type
_entity.pdbx_description
1 polymer ?
#
loop_
_entity_poly.entity_id
_entity_poly.type
_entity_poly.pdbx_seq_one_letter_code
_entity_poly.pdbx_strand_id
1 'polypeptide(L)'
;MEPLLDLTKEYGLVLDGGGARGAYQIGAWTALEEAGVKVCAVAGTSVGALNGALICMDSVENAQKIWAEMKFSRVMDVDDEWMQHLFSKDGKIKEVFSELWKKLSDGGVDITPLRNLIHEMVDEEKIRHSGKEFCLLTFSVTDMKELDLSLEDIPEGALEDFLLASAYLLGFKNEKLQGKRYIDGGVINNVPLNSLLNRGYKDIITIRIHGPGREPRANIPEDGEVHEISPRVRLGSILEFDSKRSRQNLKIGYYDAKRMLYGLEGFMYYLEQTHEETWYEDRLCEIPDLEKAEMAFVLKLPIGCSVKELYLAMLEASAKLLRIPKYQIHTVDQLRDLVQTHYEKLEDQIHLPRFTHTLIQIERNRTMNLKGRNFLTLKDFTPEEITYLLDLAADLKEKKKNGEPVDFYRGKNIALIFEKTSTRTRCAFEVAAHDLGMGSTYLDPTGSQIGKKESIEDTARVLGRMYDGIEYRGYGQEIVEELAKYAGVPVWNGLTNEYHPTQMLADMLTIRENFGTLKGLKLVYMGDARYNMGNSLMIVCAKLGLDFVACTTEKYFPNEELVETCRGYAKESGATITLTENVEEGTKDADVIYTDVWVSMGEPDEVWEERIRELSPYKVTKEVMANAKESAIFLHCLPAFHDLKTKIGKEMGERFGITDMEVTDEVFESAQSKVFDEAENRMHTIKAVMAATLGEM
;
A
#
# COMPACT_ATOMS: atom_id res chain seq x y z
N MET A 1 20.46 5.47 -16.39
CA MET A 1 21.32 5.22 -15.22
C MET A 1 22.75 5.09 -15.70
N GLU A 2 23.68 5.77 -15.03
CA GLU A 2 25.11 5.63 -15.30
C GLU A 2 25.69 4.52 -14.40
N PRO A 3 26.58 3.64 -14.91
CA PRO A 3 27.21 2.63 -14.07
C PRO A 3 28.12 3.26 -13.00
N LEU A 4 28.07 2.70 -11.78
CA LEU A 4 28.98 3.00 -10.68
C LEU A 4 30.39 2.44 -10.91
N LEU A 5 30.50 1.45 -11.81
CA LEU A 5 31.76 0.85 -12.19
C LEU A 5 32.53 1.76 -13.17
N ASP A 6 33.84 1.90 -12.99
CA ASP A 6 34.70 2.66 -13.90
C ASP A 6 34.89 1.92 -15.23
N LEU A 7 34.04 2.24 -16.21
CA LEU A 7 34.08 1.63 -17.55
C LEU A 7 35.32 1.99 -18.37
N THR A 8 36.20 2.87 -17.88
CA THR A 8 37.48 3.16 -18.54
C THR A 8 38.52 2.07 -18.28
N LYS A 9 38.37 1.31 -17.18
CA LYS A 9 39.23 0.19 -16.80
C LYS A 9 38.89 -1.10 -17.56
N GLU A 10 39.78 -2.08 -17.44
CA GLU A 10 39.55 -3.46 -17.84
C GLU A 10 39.47 -4.34 -16.60
N TYR A 11 38.56 -5.32 -16.63
CA TYR A 11 38.25 -6.16 -15.47
C TYR A 11 38.56 -7.62 -15.74
N GLY A 12 39.11 -8.29 -14.71
CA GLY A 12 39.12 -9.75 -14.64
C GLY A 12 37.76 -10.28 -14.18
N LEU A 13 37.30 -11.40 -14.72
CA LEU A 13 36.05 -12.03 -14.34
C LEU A 13 36.30 -13.38 -13.67
N VAL A 14 35.76 -13.58 -12.47
CA VAL A 14 35.90 -14.83 -11.72
C VAL A 14 34.55 -15.52 -11.60
N LEU A 15 34.50 -16.78 -12.02
CA LEU A 15 33.28 -17.59 -12.09
C LEU A 15 33.43 -18.83 -11.22
N ASP A 16 32.60 -18.94 -10.19
CA ASP A 16 32.63 -20.07 -9.29
C ASP A 16 31.94 -21.33 -9.85
N GLY A 17 32.26 -22.49 -9.26
CA GLY A 17 31.60 -23.75 -9.58
C GLY A 17 30.18 -23.82 -8.98
N GLY A 18 29.32 -24.67 -9.54
CA GLY A 18 27.94 -24.82 -9.07
C GLY A 18 26.95 -25.52 -10.01
N GLY A 19 27.43 -26.21 -11.05
CA GLY A 19 26.61 -27.04 -11.94
C GLY A 19 25.47 -26.27 -12.61
N ALA A 20 24.24 -26.76 -12.47
CA ALA A 20 23.03 -26.21 -13.11
C ALA A 20 22.73 -24.74 -12.81
N ARG A 21 23.37 -24.15 -11.79
CA ARG A 21 23.22 -22.73 -11.44
C ARG A 21 23.97 -21.78 -12.40
N GLY A 22 24.83 -22.30 -13.28
CA GLY A 22 25.66 -21.50 -14.20
C GLY A 22 24.87 -20.57 -15.13
N ALA A 23 23.58 -20.82 -15.38
CA ALA A 23 22.69 -19.88 -16.08
C ALA A 23 22.69 -18.47 -15.47
N TYR A 24 22.85 -18.36 -14.14
CA TYR A 24 22.97 -17.08 -13.45
C TYR A 24 24.20 -16.28 -13.91
N GLN A 25 25.33 -16.96 -14.10
CA GLN A 25 26.58 -16.30 -14.52
C GLN A 25 26.47 -15.67 -15.90
N ILE A 26 25.82 -16.38 -16.85
CA ILE A 26 25.57 -15.85 -18.19
C ILE A 26 24.58 -14.68 -18.17
N GLY A 27 23.56 -14.74 -17.31
CA GLY A 27 22.67 -13.61 -17.09
C GLY A 27 23.42 -12.37 -16.62
N ALA A 28 24.28 -12.53 -15.62
CA ALA A 28 25.11 -11.46 -15.09
C ALA A 28 26.10 -10.91 -16.13
N TRP A 29 26.78 -11.79 -16.88
CA TRP A 29 27.66 -11.38 -17.97
C TRP A 29 26.92 -10.59 -19.05
N THR A 30 25.70 -10.98 -19.42
CA THR A 30 24.86 -10.23 -20.37
C THR A 30 24.70 -8.77 -19.93
N ALA A 31 24.40 -8.53 -18.66
CA ALA A 31 24.24 -7.17 -18.14
C ALA A 31 25.56 -6.38 -18.11
N LEU A 32 26.69 -7.04 -17.83
CA LEU A 32 28.02 -6.43 -17.88
C LEU A 32 28.39 -6.02 -19.32
N GLU A 33 28.14 -6.88 -20.30
CA GLU A 33 28.38 -6.61 -21.71
C GLU A 33 27.52 -5.44 -22.21
N GLU A 34 26.21 -5.45 -21.91
CA GLU A 34 25.30 -4.35 -22.26
C GLU A 34 25.71 -3.01 -21.64
N ALA A 35 26.33 -3.03 -20.46
CA ALA A 35 26.84 -1.84 -19.79
C ALA A 35 28.20 -1.38 -20.33
N GLY A 36 28.83 -2.14 -21.24
CA GLY A 36 30.13 -1.81 -21.84
C GLY A 36 31.33 -2.15 -20.96
N VAL A 37 31.20 -3.08 -20.02
CA VAL A 37 32.32 -3.54 -19.18
C VAL A 37 33.33 -4.32 -20.04
N LYS A 38 34.60 -3.89 -20.02
CA LYS A 38 35.67 -4.55 -20.75
C LYS A 38 36.27 -5.68 -19.92
N VAL A 39 36.15 -6.92 -20.41
CA VAL A 39 36.71 -8.10 -19.76
C VAL A 39 38.03 -8.47 -20.44
N CYS A 40 39.14 -8.44 -19.70
CA CYS A 40 40.48 -8.78 -20.21
C CYS A 40 40.98 -10.15 -19.73
N ALA A 41 40.39 -10.70 -18.67
CA ALA A 41 40.74 -12.02 -18.15
C ALA A 41 39.52 -12.73 -17.57
N VAL A 42 39.51 -14.06 -17.64
CA VAL A 42 38.46 -14.90 -17.06
C VAL A 42 39.07 -16.10 -16.35
N ALA A 43 38.74 -16.31 -15.08
CA ALA A 43 39.08 -17.51 -14.35
C ALA A 43 37.80 -18.24 -13.91
N GLY A 44 37.74 -19.54 -14.20
CA GLY A 44 36.56 -20.34 -13.91
C GLY A 44 36.87 -21.71 -13.31
N THR A 45 35.94 -22.21 -12.51
CA THR A 45 35.96 -23.59 -12.01
C THR A 45 34.67 -24.30 -12.38
N SER A 46 34.72 -25.56 -12.82
CA SER A 46 33.52 -26.34 -13.18
C SER A 46 32.67 -25.63 -14.24
N VAL A 47 31.37 -25.47 -14.01
CA VAL A 47 30.49 -24.67 -14.85
C VAL A 47 31.00 -23.24 -15.08
N GLY A 48 31.73 -22.67 -14.11
CA GLY A 48 32.38 -21.37 -14.28
C GLY A 48 33.47 -21.40 -15.34
N ALA A 49 34.23 -22.49 -15.47
CA ALA A 49 35.21 -22.65 -16.55
C ALA A 49 34.52 -22.81 -17.91
N LEU A 50 33.43 -23.59 -17.95
CA LEU A 50 32.62 -23.75 -19.17
C LEU A 50 32.03 -22.42 -19.65
N ASN A 51 31.45 -21.65 -18.73
CA ASN A 51 30.94 -20.31 -19.01
C ASN A 51 32.08 -19.33 -19.36
N GLY A 52 33.24 -19.46 -18.71
CA GLY A 52 34.41 -18.63 -19.00
C GLY A 52 34.93 -18.83 -20.43
N ALA A 53 34.92 -20.07 -20.94
CA ALA A 53 35.22 -20.36 -22.33
C ALA A 53 34.23 -19.64 -23.28
N LEU A 54 32.92 -19.65 -22.97
CA LEU A 54 31.90 -18.93 -23.74
C LEU A 54 32.12 -17.41 -23.73
N ILE A 55 32.55 -16.85 -22.59
CA ILE A 55 32.88 -15.42 -22.45
C ILE A 55 34.10 -15.05 -23.28
N CYS A 56 35.13 -15.89 -23.32
CA CYS A 56 36.30 -15.65 -24.17
C CYS A 56 35.94 -15.60 -25.66
N MET A 57 34.89 -16.31 -26.10
CA MET A 57 34.41 -16.26 -27.48
C MET A 57 33.49 -15.06 -27.80
N ASP A 58 33.18 -14.19 -26.83
CA ASP A 58 32.26 -13.04 -26.97
C ASP A 58 30.92 -13.42 -27.63
N SER A 59 30.32 -14.53 -27.18
CA SER A 59 29.09 -15.07 -27.77
C SER A 59 27.94 -15.12 -26.77
N VAL A 60 27.48 -13.96 -26.29
CA VAL A 60 26.40 -13.85 -25.29
C VAL A 60 25.11 -14.52 -25.75
N GLU A 61 24.64 -14.24 -26.96
CA GLU A 61 23.40 -14.82 -27.48
C GLU A 61 23.46 -16.36 -27.52
N ASN A 62 24.60 -16.91 -27.92
CA ASN A 62 24.80 -18.36 -27.95
C ASN A 62 24.81 -18.95 -26.54
N ALA A 63 25.52 -18.31 -25.60
CA ALA A 63 25.55 -18.74 -24.21
C ALA A 63 24.16 -18.73 -23.57
N GLN A 64 23.38 -17.67 -23.81
CA GLN A 64 21.99 -17.56 -23.36
C GLN A 64 21.12 -18.68 -23.94
N LYS A 65 21.27 -18.98 -25.24
CA LYS A 65 20.52 -20.05 -25.91
C LYS A 65 20.85 -21.42 -25.32
N ILE A 66 22.13 -21.74 -25.14
CA ILE A 66 22.59 -23.00 -24.53
C ILE A 66 21.93 -23.20 -23.16
N TRP A 67 21.95 -22.17 -22.31
CA TRP A 67 21.35 -22.24 -20.99
C TRP A 67 19.82 -22.25 -21.00
N ALA A 68 19.17 -21.53 -21.92
CA ALA A 68 17.72 -21.48 -22.03
C ALA A 68 17.09 -22.81 -22.51
N GLU A 69 17.90 -23.66 -23.13
CA GLU A 69 17.56 -24.99 -23.65
C GLU A 69 18.17 -26.13 -22.82
N MET A 70 18.81 -25.81 -21.68
CA MET A 70 19.49 -26.79 -20.83
C MET A 70 18.51 -27.82 -20.26
N LYS A 71 18.92 -29.09 -20.30
CA LYS A 71 18.19 -30.27 -19.80
C LYS A 71 19.16 -31.28 -19.20
N PHE A 72 18.67 -32.23 -18.39
CA PHE A 72 19.51 -33.26 -17.79
C PHE A 72 20.20 -34.12 -18.86
N SER A 73 19.47 -34.51 -19.90
CA SER A 73 19.95 -35.31 -21.03
C SER A 73 21.08 -34.67 -21.84
N ARG A 74 21.26 -33.33 -21.77
CA ARG A 74 22.39 -32.63 -22.39
C ARG A 74 23.69 -32.75 -21.59
N VAL A 75 23.61 -33.16 -20.33
CA VAL A 75 24.76 -33.24 -19.41
C VAL A 75 25.06 -34.70 -19.04
N MET A 76 24.03 -35.52 -18.85
CA MET A 76 24.13 -36.89 -18.36
C MET A 76 23.23 -37.81 -19.19
N ASP A 77 23.62 -39.08 -19.35
CA ASP A 77 22.77 -40.09 -20.00
C ASP A 77 21.62 -40.53 -19.07
N VAL A 78 20.54 -39.74 -19.07
CA VAL A 78 19.34 -39.91 -18.26
C VAL A 78 18.09 -39.46 -19.01
N ASP A 79 16.93 -40.01 -18.60
CA ASP A 79 15.62 -39.57 -19.08
C ASP A 79 15.17 -38.28 -18.39
N ASP A 80 14.80 -37.26 -19.16
CA ASP A 80 14.46 -35.93 -18.64
C ASP A 80 13.14 -35.93 -17.85
N GLU A 81 12.12 -36.67 -18.29
CA GLU A 81 10.81 -36.70 -17.61
C GLU A 81 10.92 -37.37 -16.24
N TRP A 82 11.65 -38.47 -16.17
CA TRP A 82 11.95 -39.16 -14.93
C TRP A 82 12.73 -38.28 -13.95
N MET A 83 13.76 -37.56 -14.42
CA MET A 83 14.52 -36.62 -13.59
C MET A 83 13.64 -35.47 -13.11
N GLN A 84 12.81 -34.88 -13.97
CA GLN A 84 11.87 -33.83 -13.55
C GLN A 84 10.92 -34.32 -12.46
N HIS A 85 10.40 -35.55 -12.57
CA HIS A 85 9.54 -36.12 -11.52
C HIS A 85 10.27 -36.26 -10.18
N LEU A 86 11.52 -36.75 -10.20
CA LEU A 86 12.34 -36.91 -9.01
C LEU A 86 12.63 -35.59 -8.29
N PHE A 87 12.88 -34.51 -9.04
CA PHE A 87 13.16 -33.18 -8.48
C PHE A 87 11.88 -32.40 -8.12
N SER A 88 10.71 -32.80 -8.61
CA SER A 88 9.42 -32.14 -8.34
C SER A 88 8.78 -32.52 -6.99
N LYS A 89 9.16 -33.64 -6.36
CA LYS A 89 8.62 -34.05 -5.05
C LYS A 89 9.45 -33.44 -3.93
N ASP A 90 8.85 -32.51 -3.20
CA ASP A 90 9.39 -31.97 -1.94
C ASP A 90 9.91 -33.09 -1.02
N GLY A 91 11.23 -33.17 -0.87
CA GLY A 91 11.84 -33.67 0.37
C GLY A 91 12.36 -35.10 0.43
N LYS A 92 12.53 -35.84 -0.68
CA LYS A 92 13.28 -37.12 -0.63
C LYS A 92 14.56 -37.12 -1.46
N ILE A 93 15.44 -36.18 -1.10
CA ILE A 93 16.87 -36.22 -1.45
C ILE A 93 17.45 -37.64 -1.22
N LYS A 94 17.02 -38.35 -0.18
CA LYS A 94 17.44 -39.74 0.09
C LYS A 94 17.07 -40.75 -1.00
N GLU A 95 15.92 -40.64 -1.64
CA GLU A 95 15.51 -41.58 -2.71
C GLU A 95 16.31 -41.32 -3.99
N VAL A 96 16.46 -40.04 -4.37
CA VAL A 96 17.35 -39.61 -5.47
C VAL A 96 18.78 -40.08 -5.24
N PHE A 97 19.32 -39.85 -4.04
CA PHE A 97 20.67 -40.31 -3.68
C PHE A 97 20.76 -41.85 -3.73
N SER A 98 19.75 -42.60 -3.27
CA SER A 98 19.80 -44.07 -3.29
C SER A 98 19.77 -44.67 -4.71
N GLU A 99 19.08 -44.03 -5.66
CA GLU A 99 19.03 -44.47 -7.05
C GLU A 99 20.24 -44.00 -7.86
N LEU A 100 20.75 -42.78 -7.62
CA LEU A 100 22.06 -42.35 -8.12
C LEU A 100 23.20 -43.25 -7.58
N TRP A 101 23.11 -43.68 -6.31
CA TRP A 101 24.07 -44.63 -5.73
C TRP A 101 24.01 -46.03 -6.38
N LYS A 102 22.84 -46.48 -6.84
CA LYS A 102 22.72 -47.72 -7.64
C LYS A 102 23.41 -47.61 -9.01
N LYS A 103 23.30 -46.46 -9.70
CA LYS A 103 24.08 -46.23 -10.94
C LYS A 103 25.58 -46.07 -10.68
N LEU A 104 25.97 -45.56 -9.50
CA LEU A 104 27.37 -45.50 -9.06
C LEU A 104 28.00 -46.89 -8.86
N SER A 105 27.23 -47.90 -8.43
CA SER A 105 27.72 -49.30 -8.41
C SER A 105 27.99 -49.90 -9.80
N ASP A 106 27.44 -49.29 -10.86
CA ASP A 106 27.67 -49.67 -12.27
C ASP A 106 28.80 -48.84 -12.93
N GLY A 107 29.62 -48.12 -12.15
CA GLY A 107 30.80 -47.40 -12.63
C GLY A 107 30.63 -45.88 -12.80
N GLY A 108 29.49 -45.32 -12.41
CA GLY A 108 29.18 -43.88 -12.47
C GLY A 108 28.26 -43.50 -13.62
N VAL A 109 27.74 -42.27 -13.60
CA VAL A 109 26.85 -41.76 -14.67
C VAL A 109 27.67 -41.43 -15.91
N ASP A 110 27.22 -41.89 -17.09
CA ASP A 110 27.83 -41.56 -18.37
C ASP A 110 27.61 -40.08 -18.71
N ILE A 111 28.71 -39.39 -19.02
CA ILE A 111 28.76 -37.96 -19.33
C ILE A 111 29.16 -37.68 -20.78
N THR A 112 29.04 -38.68 -21.66
CA THR A 112 29.15 -38.47 -23.10
C THR A 112 28.29 -37.30 -23.59
N PRO A 113 27.06 -37.06 -23.07
CA PRO A 113 26.30 -35.85 -23.42
C PRO A 113 27.00 -34.55 -23.05
N LEU A 114 27.60 -34.43 -21.86
CA LEU A 114 28.39 -33.25 -21.47
C LEU A 114 29.62 -33.06 -22.37
N ARG A 115 30.31 -34.15 -22.74
CA ARG A 115 31.44 -34.06 -23.69
C ARG A 115 30.97 -33.53 -25.05
N ASN A 116 29.85 -34.04 -25.57
CA ASN A 116 29.26 -33.57 -26.82
C ASN A 116 28.82 -32.11 -26.73
N LEU A 117 28.27 -31.70 -25.58
CA LEU A 117 27.90 -30.31 -25.32
C LEU A 117 29.12 -29.39 -25.31
N ILE A 118 30.22 -29.80 -24.67
CA ILE A 118 31.50 -29.05 -24.70
C ILE A 118 31.98 -28.91 -26.14
N HIS A 119 31.99 -29.99 -26.90
CA HIS A 119 32.39 -29.97 -28.31
C HIS A 119 31.49 -29.08 -29.19
N GLU A 120 30.17 -29.07 -28.92
CA GLU A 120 29.20 -28.20 -29.61
C GLU A 120 29.44 -26.71 -29.29
N MET A 121 29.81 -26.40 -28.05
CA MET A 121 29.84 -25.03 -27.57
C MET A 121 31.22 -24.35 -27.64
N VAL A 122 32.31 -25.11 -27.69
CA VAL A 122 33.69 -24.60 -27.59
C VAL A 122 34.37 -24.56 -28.95
N ASP A 123 34.94 -23.40 -29.27
CA ASP A 123 35.81 -23.20 -30.42
C ASP A 123 37.19 -22.76 -29.89
N GLU A 124 38.11 -23.72 -29.73
CA GLU A 124 39.42 -23.49 -29.10
C GLU A 124 40.22 -22.39 -29.82
N GLU A 125 40.15 -22.35 -31.16
CA GLU A 125 40.83 -21.32 -31.95
C GLU A 125 40.33 -19.93 -31.62
N LYS A 126 39.01 -19.73 -31.50
CA LYS A 126 38.45 -18.44 -31.10
C LYS A 126 38.87 -18.03 -29.70
N ILE A 127 38.91 -18.97 -28.76
CA ILE A 127 39.30 -18.68 -27.37
C ILE A 127 40.77 -18.27 -27.32
N ARG A 128 41.67 -19.01 -27.99
CA ARG A 128 43.10 -18.70 -28.06
C ARG A 128 43.40 -17.36 -28.72
N HIS A 129 42.57 -16.93 -29.68
CA HIS A 129 42.72 -15.65 -30.38
C HIS A 129 41.84 -14.52 -29.83
N SER A 130 41.15 -14.72 -28.70
CA SER A 130 40.22 -13.74 -28.12
C SER A 130 40.89 -12.49 -27.56
N GLY A 131 42.20 -12.55 -27.32
CA GLY A 131 42.95 -11.50 -26.62
C GLY A 131 42.67 -11.44 -25.12
N LYS A 132 41.85 -12.35 -24.57
CA LYS A 132 41.58 -12.46 -23.14
C LYS A 132 42.41 -13.58 -22.52
N GLU A 133 42.93 -13.34 -21.32
CA GLU A 133 43.52 -14.41 -20.50
C GLU A 133 42.40 -15.35 -20.05
N PHE A 134 42.56 -16.66 -20.23
CA PHE A 134 41.60 -17.65 -19.73
C PHE A 134 42.30 -18.66 -18.83
N CYS A 135 41.81 -18.75 -17.59
CA CYS A 135 42.29 -19.70 -16.60
C CYS A 135 41.17 -20.66 -16.20
N LEU A 136 41.49 -21.95 -16.04
CA LEU A 136 40.58 -22.94 -15.51
C LEU A 136 41.23 -23.74 -14.39
N LEU A 137 40.39 -24.17 -13.44
CA LEU A 137 40.82 -25.00 -12.33
C LEU A 137 40.27 -26.42 -12.43
N THR A 138 41.14 -27.40 -12.18
CA THR A 138 40.78 -28.81 -11.97
C THR A 138 41.73 -29.42 -10.94
N PHE A 139 41.43 -30.64 -10.48
CA PHE A 139 42.33 -31.38 -9.60
C PHE A 139 42.73 -32.71 -10.25
N SER A 140 44.04 -32.92 -10.46
CA SER A 140 44.56 -34.19 -10.94
C SER A 140 44.59 -35.18 -9.80
N VAL A 141 43.70 -36.18 -9.84
CA VAL A 141 43.68 -37.29 -8.87
C VAL A 141 44.91 -38.18 -9.05
N THR A 142 45.41 -38.29 -10.28
CA THR A 142 46.60 -39.10 -10.58
C THR A 142 47.86 -38.48 -9.97
N ASP A 143 48.00 -37.16 -10.04
CA ASP A 143 49.17 -36.44 -9.53
C ASP A 143 48.96 -35.88 -8.10
N MET A 144 47.75 -36.00 -7.56
CA MET A 144 47.33 -35.47 -6.26
C MET A 144 47.62 -33.97 -6.09
N LYS A 145 47.37 -33.17 -7.13
CA LYS A 145 47.58 -31.71 -7.12
C LYS A 145 46.43 -30.95 -7.79
N GLU A 146 46.20 -29.75 -7.27
CA GLU A 146 45.39 -28.73 -7.93
C GLU A 146 46.14 -28.23 -9.17
N LEU A 147 45.39 -27.99 -10.24
CA LEU A 147 45.86 -27.42 -11.48
C LEU A 147 45.09 -26.11 -11.70
N ASP A 148 45.83 -25.00 -11.65
CA ASP A 148 45.37 -23.66 -12.02
C ASP A 148 46.05 -23.30 -13.35
N LEU A 149 45.39 -23.66 -14.46
CA LEU A 149 45.98 -23.66 -15.80
C LEU A 149 45.53 -22.41 -16.55
N SER A 150 46.48 -21.68 -17.16
CA SER A 150 46.15 -20.74 -18.24
C SER A 150 46.00 -21.47 -19.58
N LEU A 151 45.53 -20.76 -20.60
CA LEU A 151 45.51 -21.28 -21.98
C LEU A 151 46.88 -21.70 -22.50
N GLU A 152 47.95 -21.04 -22.05
CA GLU A 152 49.34 -21.35 -22.46
C GLU A 152 49.82 -22.69 -21.85
N ASP A 153 49.30 -23.05 -20.68
CA ASP A 153 49.61 -24.33 -20.02
C ASP A 153 48.90 -25.53 -20.67
N ILE A 154 47.87 -25.27 -21.49
CA ILE A 154 47.03 -26.28 -22.12
C ILE A 154 47.52 -26.54 -23.55
N PRO A 155 47.92 -27.79 -23.89
CA PRO A 155 48.29 -28.14 -25.26
C PRO A 155 47.19 -27.83 -26.28
N GLU A 156 47.59 -27.47 -27.49
CA GLU A 156 46.65 -27.22 -28.59
C GLU A 156 45.82 -28.48 -28.90
N GLY A 157 44.50 -28.31 -29.03
CA GLY A 157 43.54 -29.39 -29.21
C GLY A 157 43.15 -30.13 -27.92
N ALA A 158 43.63 -29.69 -26.76
CA ALA A 158 43.33 -30.30 -25.47
C ALA A 158 42.31 -29.51 -24.63
N LEU A 159 41.87 -28.33 -25.08
CA LEU A 159 41.07 -27.44 -24.23
C LEU A 159 39.75 -28.09 -23.79
N GLU A 160 39.05 -28.77 -24.70
CA GLU A 160 37.81 -29.48 -24.40
C GLU A 160 38.00 -30.55 -23.30
N ASP A 161 39.12 -31.28 -23.33
CA ASP A 161 39.44 -32.28 -22.32
C ASP A 161 39.65 -31.62 -20.94
N PHE A 162 40.35 -30.49 -20.88
CA PHE A 162 40.56 -29.78 -19.61
C PHE A 162 39.31 -29.07 -19.10
N LEU A 163 38.44 -28.60 -19.99
CA LEU A 163 37.11 -28.09 -19.63
C LEU A 163 36.24 -29.22 -19.05
N LEU A 164 36.25 -30.40 -19.66
CA LEU A 164 35.59 -31.58 -19.11
C LEU A 164 36.21 -32.00 -17.76
N ALA A 165 37.54 -31.96 -17.63
CA ALA A 165 38.28 -32.19 -16.39
C ALA A 165 37.82 -31.26 -15.25
N SER A 166 37.59 -29.98 -15.57
CA SER A 166 37.12 -28.98 -14.60
C SER A 166 35.70 -29.25 -14.07
N ALA A 167 34.86 -29.95 -14.85
CA ALA A 167 33.44 -30.21 -14.57
C ALA A 167 33.12 -31.68 -14.18
N TYR A 168 34.15 -32.47 -13.82
CA TYR A 168 33.98 -33.86 -13.39
C TYR A 168 33.41 -33.97 -11.97
N LEU A 169 32.07 -33.87 -11.86
CA LEU A 169 31.36 -33.99 -10.60
C LEU A 169 31.49 -35.38 -9.96
N LEU A 170 31.44 -35.41 -8.62
CA LEU A 170 31.38 -36.66 -7.85
C LEU A 170 30.12 -37.45 -8.24
N GLY A 171 30.31 -38.66 -8.80
CA GLY A 171 29.23 -39.50 -9.33
C GLY A 171 29.34 -39.78 -10.83
N PHE A 172 30.10 -38.98 -11.56
CA PHE A 172 30.34 -39.17 -12.99
C PHE A 172 31.37 -40.27 -13.24
N LYS A 173 31.21 -40.99 -14.35
CA LYS A 173 32.14 -42.03 -14.79
C LYS A 173 33.47 -41.40 -15.19
N ASN A 174 34.47 -41.50 -14.30
CA ASN A 174 35.77 -40.83 -14.42
C ASN A 174 36.74 -41.59 -15.36
N GLU A 175 36.65 -41.29 -16.66
CA GLU A 175 37.54 -41.83 -17.68
C GLU A 175 38.89 -41.10 -17.69
N LYS A 176 39.93 -41.78 -18.21
CA LYS A 176 41.26 -41.16 -18.31
C LYS A 176 41.27 -40.14 -19.44
N LEU A 177 41.49 -38.87 -19.11
CA LEU A 177 41.78 -37.81 -20.07
C LEU A 177 43.29 -37.66 -20.19
N GLN A 178 43.83 -37.81 -21.40
CA GLN A 178 45.29 -37.81 -21.65
C GLN A 178 46.07 -38.74 -20.71
N GLY A 179 45.48 -39.90 -20.37
CA GLY A 179 46.09 -40.90 -19.49
C GLY A 179 45.97 -40.64 -17.99
N LYS A 180 45.40 -39.50 -17.57
CA LYS A 180 45.21 -39.09 -16.15
C LYS A 180 43.74 -39.00 -15.77
N ARG A 181 43.46 -39.08 -14.47
CA ARG A 181 42.12 -38.88 -13.90
C ARG A 181 42.06 -37.54 -13.17
N TYR A 182 40.93 -36.86 -13.34
CA TYR A 182 40.68 -35.54 -12.80
C TYR A 182 39.36 -35.51 -12.03
N ILE A 183 39.19 -34.54 -11.14
CA ILE A 183 37.90 -34.21 -10.53
C ILE A 183 37.66 -32.72 -10.64
N ASP A 184 36.40 -32.34 -10.47
CA ASP A 184 35.95 -30.96 -10.43
C ASP A 184 36.83 -30.10 -9.50
N GLY A 185 37.34 -28.99 -10.03
CA GLY A 185 38.22 -28.08 -9.28
C GLY A 185 37.53 -27.46 -8.06
N GLY A 186 36.20 -27.38 -8.07
CA GLY A 186 35.40 -26.75 -7.02
C GLY A 186 35.47 -27.49 -5.70
N VAL A 187 35.84 -28.77 -5.72
CA VAL A 187 36.12 -29.55 -4.50
C VAL A 187 37.25 -28.91 -3.68
N ILE A 188 38.24 -28.31 -4.33
CA ILE A 188 39.44 -27.74 -3.70
C ILE A 188 39.39 -26.21 -3.68
N ASN A 189 38.92 -25.60 -4.76
CA ASN A 189 38.87 -24.15 -4.93
C ASN A 189 37.69 -23.77 -5.81
N ASN A 190 36.57 -23.45 -5.17
CA ASN A 190 35.33 -23.13 -5.87
C ASN A 190 35.31 -21.70 -6.42
N VAL A 191 36.12 -20.78 -5.88
CA VAL A 191 36.15 -19.37 -6.29
C VAL A 191 37.58 -19.04 -6.69
N PRO A 192 37.93 -19.12 -8.00
CA PRO A 192 39.31 -19.00 -8.46
C PRO A 192 39.86 -17.56 -8.46
N LEU A 193 39.52 -16.76 -7.45
CA LEU A 193 39.94 -15.36 -7.33
C LEU A 193 41.46 -15.21 -7.27
N ASN A 194 42.15 -16.09 -6.52
CA ASN A 194 43.60 -16.09 -6.44
C ASN A 194 44.28 -16.39 -7.79
N SER A 195 43.60 -17.07 -8.73
CA SER A 195 44.17 -17.37 -10.06
C SER A 195 44.48 -16.08 -10.82
N LEU A 196 43.55 -15.12 -10.81
CA LEU A 196 43.74 -13.82 -11.47
C LEU A 196 44.64 -12.88 -10.65
N LEU A 197 44.45 -12.82 -9.32
CA LEU A 197 45.29 -11.98 -8.44
C LEU A 197 46.78 -12.33 -8.56
N ASN A 198 47.11 -13.62 -8.55
CA ASN A 198 48.49 -14.09 -8.69
C ASN A 198 49.10 -13.77 -10.07
N ARG A 199 48.25 -13.54 -11.07
CA ARG A 199 48.63 -13.14 -12.45
C ARG A 199 48.65 -11.61 -12.64
N GLY A 200 48.43 -10.84 -11.57
CA GLY A 200 48.58 -9.39 -11.57
C GLY A 200 47.31 -8.60 -11.91
N TYR A 201 46.17 -9.25 -12.11
CA TYR A 201 44.88 -8.58 -12.25
C TYR A 201 44.41 -8.06 -10.90
N LYS A 202 44.00 -6.80 -10.84
CA LYS A 202 43.65 -6.12 -9.58
C LYS A 202 42.21 -5.62 -9.52
N ASP A 203 41.64 -5.24 -10.66
CA ASP A 203 40.23 -4.88 -10.81
C ASP A 203 39.46 -6.13 -11.27
N ILE A 204 38.69 -6.75 -10.37
CA ILE A 204 38.05 -8.05 -10.59
C ILE A 204 36.57 -7.99 -10.27
N ILE A 205 35.75 -8.65 -11.10
CA ILE A 205 34.34 -8.92 -10.83
C ILE A 205 34.17 -10.42 -10.54
N THR A 206 33.69 -10.77 -9.36
CA THR A 206 33.33 -12.15 -8.98
C THR A 206 31.82 -12.37 -9.20
N ILE A 207 31.45 -13.31 -10.07
CA ILE A 207 30.07 -13.76 -10.21
C ILE A 207 29.88 -15.05 -9.43
N ARG A 208 29.12 -14.96 -8.34
CA ARG A 208 28.94 -16.05 -7.37
C ARG A 208 27.63 -16.80 -7.59
N ILE A 209 27.67 -18.12 -7.52
CA ILE A 209 26.49 -19.00 -7.47
C ILE A 209 26.48 -19.91 -6.24
N HIS A 210 27.48 -19.76 -5.36
CA HIS A 210 27.62 -20.43 -4.06
C HIS A 210 27.52 -21.95 -4.18
N GLY A 211 28.29 -22.52 -5.12
CA GLY A 211 28.43 -23.97 -5.26
C GLY A 211 29.14 -24.61 -4.06
N PRO A 212 29.00 -25.94 -3.90
CA PRO A 212 29.71 -26.65 -2.84
C PRO A 212 31.20 -26.69 -3.12
N GLY A 213 32.02 -26.43 -2.10
CA GLY A 213 33.46 -26.44 -2.26
C GLY A 213 34.18 -25.65 -1.19
N ARG A 214 35.51 -25.63 -1.28
CA ARG A 214 36.35 -24.76 -0.44
C ARG A 214 36.54 -23.41 -1.13
N GLU A 215 36.53 -22.35 -0.32
CA GLU A 215 36.78 -20.98 -0.77
C GLU A 215 38.08 -20.49 -0.09
N PRO A 216 39.22 -20.55 -0.78
CA PRO A 216 40.47 -20.03 -0.24
C PRO A 216 40.37 -18.53 0.06
N ARG A 217 41.03 -18.07 1.13
CA ARG A 217 41.17 -16.63 1.37
C ARG A 217 42.04 -16.02 0.28
N ALA A 218 41.62 -14.85 -0.20
CA ALA A 218 42.37 -14.04 -1.15
C ALA A 218 42.89 -12.78 -0.47
N ASN A 219 44.12 -12.40 -0.78
CA ASN A 219 44.72 -11.14 -0.34
C ASN A 219 44.61 -10.14 -1.50
N ILE A 220 43.67 -9.21 -1.39
CA ILE A 220 43.44 -8.18 -2.42
C ILE A 220 44.51 -7.08 -2.23
N PRO A 221 45.21 -6.66 -3.30
CA PRO A 221 46.15 -5.54 -3.25
C PRO A 221 45.48 -4.24 -2.77
N GLU A 222 46.22 -3.34 -2.11
CA GLU A 222 45.67 -2.07 -1.61
C GLU A 222 45.12 -1.17 -2.73
N ASP A 223 45.65 -1.29 -3.95
CA ASP A 223 45.23 -0.57 -5.15
C ASP A 223 44.28 -1.38 -6.04
N GLY A 224 43.79 -2.53 -5.58
CA GLY A 224 42.85 -3.38 -6.31
C GLY A 224 41.41 -3.25 -5.83
N GLU A 225 40.46 -3.46 -6.74
CA GLU A 225 39.03 -3.45 -6.47
C GLU A 225 38.42 -4.81 -6.82
N VAL A 226 37.68 -5.40 -5.89
CA VAL A 226 36.91 -6.63 -6.15
C VAL A 226 35.43 -6.35 -5.95
N HIS A 227 34.67 -6.46 -7.03
CA HIS A 227 33.22 -6.29 -7.08
C HIS A 227 32.54 -7.65 -7.11
N GLU A 228 31.48 -7.86 -6.33
CA GLU A 228 30.78 -9.15 -6.28
C GLU A 228 29.34 -9.03 -6.82
N ILE A 229 28.96 -9.96 -7.71
CA ILE A 229 27.59 -10.18 -8.18
C ILE A 229 27.09 -11.50 -7.59
N SER A 230 26.12 -11.42 -6.68
CA SER A 230 25.74 -12.54 -5.80
C SER A 230 24.21 -12.65 -5.67
N PRO A 231 23.62 -13.85 -5.78
CA PRO A 231 22.18 -14.02 -5.76
C PRO A 231 21.61 -13.79 -4.35
N ARG A 232 20.54 -13.00 -4.25
CA ARG A 232 19.77 -12.82 -3.00
C ARG A 232 18.68 -13.88 -2.79
N VAL A 233 18.47 -14.72 -3.79
CA VAL A 233 17.45 -15.78 -3.80
C VAL A 233 18.05 -17.14 -4.12
N ARG A 234 17.37 -18.23 -3.71
CA ARG A 234 17.83 -19.60 -4.00
C ARG A 234 17.74 -19.91 -5.50
N LEU A 235 18.88 -20.19 -6.12
CA LEU A 235 19.01 -20.57 -7.54
C LEU A 235 18.59 -22.02 -7.86
N GLY A 236 18.38 -22.86 -6.85
CA GLY A 236 18.00 -24.28 -7.02
C GLY A 236 19.13 -25.24 -6.70
N SER A 237 18.94 -26.53 -7.02
CA SER A 237 19.98 -27.53 -6.84
C SER A 237 21.07 -27.39 -7.90
N ILE A 238 22.31 -27.78 -7.58
CA ILE A 238 23.42 -27.80 -8.55
C ILE A 238 23.27 -28.89 -9.62
N LEU A 239 22.34 -29.83 -9.42
CA LEU A 239 22.04 -30.92 -10.37
C LEU A 239 20.70 -30.73 -11.09
N GLU A 240 19.97 -29.64 -10.82
CA GLU A 240 18.63 -29.38 -11.39
C GLU A 240 18.74 -28.71 -12.76
N PHE A 241 19.11 -29.48 -13.78
CA PHE A 241 19.23 -29.02 -15.16
C PHE A 241 17.84 -28.94 -15.82
N ASP A 242 17.07 -27.91 -15.46
CA ASP A 242 15.73 -27.64 -15.99
C ASP A 242 15.67 -26.31 -16.74
N SER A 243 15.18 -26.33 -17.98
CA SER A 243 15.10 -25.15 -18.84
C SER A 243 14.29 -23.99 -18.25
N LYS A 244 13.21 -24.24 -17.51
CA LYS A 244 12.40 -23.19 -16.87
C LYS A 244 13.19 -22.54 -15.75
N ARG A 245 13.88 -23.35 -14.94
CA ARG A 245 14.79 -22.89 -13.89
C ARG A 245 15.98 -22.11 -14.45
N SER A 246 16.61 -22.59 -15.50
CA SER A 246 17.73 -21.90 -16.17
C SER A 246 17.30 -20.55 -16.73
N ARG A 247 16.14 -20.45 -17.39
CA ARG A 247 15.58 -19.16 -17.84
C ARG A 247 15.30 -18.19 -16.70
N GLN A 248 14.87 -18.70 -15.55
CA GLN A 248 14.71 -17.89 -14.34
C GLN A 248 16.05 -17.39 -13.82
N ASN A 249 17.06 -18.26 -13.72
CA ASN A 249 18.39 -17.92 -13.23
C ASN A 249 19.11 -16.93 -14.16
N LEU A 250 18.93 -17.03 -15.49
CA LEU A 250 19.38 -16.01 -16.46
C LEU A 250 18.83 -14.63 -16.10
N LYS A 251 17.52 -14.52 -15.84
CA LYS A 251 16.90 -13.26 -15.44
C LYS A 251 17.41 -12.76 -14.09
N ILE A 252 17.55 -13.64 -13.10
CA ILE A 252 18.06 -13.26 -11.77
C ILE A 252 19.48 -12.70 -11.90
N GLY A 253 20.38 -13.41 -12.59
CA GLY A 253 21.76 -12.96 -12.80
C GLY A 253 21.84 -11.62 -13.52
N TYR A 254 21.02 -11.43 -14.56
CA TYR A 254 20.94 -10.17 -15.29
C TYR A 254 20.59 -8.98 -14.38
N TYR A 255 19.54 -9.11 -13.57
CA TYR A 255 19.12 -8.02 -12.70
C TYR A 255 20.03 -7.85 -11.47
N ASP A 256 20.62 -8.91 -10.92
CA ASP A 256 21.59 -8.82 -9.83
C ASP A 256 22.92 -8.18 -10.29
N ALA A 257 23.32 -8.37 -11.56
CA ALA A 257 24.41 -7.62 -12.15
C ALA A 257 24.05 -6.13 -12.34
N LYS A 258 22.84 -5.82 -12.84
CA LYS A 258 22.36 -4.44 -12.91
C LYS A 258 22.30 -3.76 -11.54
N ARG A 259 21.96 -4.51 -10.50
CA ARG A 259 21.96 -4.03 -9.11
C ARG A 259 23.36 -3.54 -8.69
N MET A 260 24.39 -4.34 -8.95
CA MET A 260 25.78 -3.95 -8.68
C MET A 260 26.19 -2.75 -9.54
N LEU A 261 25.91 -2.81 -10.84
CA LEU A 261 26.30 -1.77 -11.79
C LEU A 261 25.66 -0.41 -11.50
N TYR A 262 24.39 -0.36 -11.11
CA TYR A 262 23.63 0.89 -10.98
C TYR A 262 23.26 1.25 -9.54
N GLY A 263 23.79 0.53 -8.54
CA GLY A 263 23.50 0.80 -7.13
C GLY A 263 22.04 0.59 -6.73
N LEU A 264 21.35 -0.38 -7.36
CA LEU A 264 19.94 -0.61 -7.08
C LEU A 264 19.73 -1.21 -5.69
N GLU A 265 18.69 -0.75 -5.01
CA GLU A 265 18.31 -1.23 -3.69
C GLU A 265 17.14 -2.25 -3.75
N GLY A 266 16.61 -2.61 -2.58
CA GLY A 266 15.49 -3.54 -2.42
C GLY A 266 15.91 -4.97 -2.10
N PHE A 267 15.01 -5.75 -1.52
CA PHE A 267 15.25 -7.14 -1.10
C PHE A 267 14.79 -8.16 -2.14
N MET A 268 13.68 -7.88 -2.81
CA MET A 268 12.98 -8.74 -3.77
C MET A 268 12.80 -8.09 -5.15
N TYR A 269 12.76 -6.76 -5.19
CA TYR A 269 12.69 -5.91 -6.38
C TYR A 269 14.03 -5.19 -6.58
N TYR A 270 14.14 -4.51 -7.72
CA TYR A 270 15.32 -3.75 -8.13
C TYR A 270 14.93 -2.28 -8.16
N LEU A 271 15.28 -1.56 -7.10
CA LEU A 271 14.78 -0.21 -6.87
C LEU A 271 15.85 0.84 -7.14
N GLU A 272 15.57 1.73 -8.09
CA GLU A 272 16.30 2.98 -8.23
C GLU A 272 15.83 3.95 -7.13
N GLN A 273 16.78 4.41 -6.31
CA GLN A 273 16.48 5.33 -5.22
C GLN A 273 16.30 6.76 -5.76
N THR A 274 15.13 7.33 -5.50
CA THR A 274 14.78 8.71 -5.86
C THR A 274 14.69 9.63 -4.65
N HIS A 275 14.93 9.12 -3.44
CA HIS A 275 14.65 9.80 -2.18
C HIS A 275 15.79 9.66 -1.17
N GLU A 276 16.01 10.73 -0.40
CA GLU A 276 16.93 10.77 0.75
C GLU A 276 16.34 10.07 1.98
N GLU A 277 17.16 9.76 2.99
CA GLU A 277 16.73 9.01 4.18
C GLU A 277 15.60 9.72 4.96
N THR A 278 15.65 11.05 5.05
CA THR A 278 14.63 11.88 5.71
C THR A 278 13.24 11.73 5.09
N TRP A 279 13.14 11.45 3.79
CA TRP A 279 11.86 11.23 3.12
C TRP A 279 11.11 10.02 3.66
N TYR A 280 11.85 8.99 4.06
CA TYR A 280 11.30 7.77 4.68
C TYR A 280 10.95 7.99 6.14
N GLU A 281 11.81 8.72 6.87
CA GLU A 281 11.57 9.12 8.26
C GLU A 281 10.28 9.90 8.38
N ASP A 282 10.10 10.91 7.53
CA ASP A 282 8.89 11.73 7.45
C ASP A 282 7.65 10.84 7.26
N ARG A 283 7.69 9.85 6.36
CA ARG A 283 6.53 8.99 6.06
C ARG A 283 6.10 8.07 7.18
N LEU A 284 7.05 7.67 8.02
CA LEU A 284 6.78 6.78 9.13
C LEU A 284 6.81 7.53 10.47
N CYS A 285 6.91 8.85 10.48
CA CYS A 285 7.06 9.63 11.72
C CYS A 285 5.83 9.50 12.64
N GLU A 286 4.63 9.44 12.06
CA GLU A 286 3.36 9.32 12.80
C GLU A 286 3.07 7.91 13.29
N ILE A 287 3.80 6.90 12.79
CA ILE A 287 3.60 5.51 13.18
C ILE A 287 4.35 5.24 14.50
N PRO A 288 3.67 4.75 15.56
CA PRO A 288 4.33 4.46 16.84
C PRO A 288 5.45 3.42 16.70
N ASP A 289 6.52 3.56 17.48
CA ASP A 289 7.69 2.68 17.40
C ASP A 289 7.36 1.20 17.68
N LEU A 290 6.35 0.94 18.53
CA LEU A 290 5.86 -0.41 18.79
C LEU A 290 5.28 -1.04 17.51
N GLU A 291 4.50 -0.28 16.74
CA GLU A 291 3.90 -0.76 15.48
C GLU A 291 4.97 -0.97 14.41
N LYS A 292 5.95 -0.06 14.32
CA LYS A 292 7.11 -0.23 13.45
C LYS A 292 7.84 -1.55 13.77
N ALA A 293 8.05 -1.85 15.05
CA ALA A 293 8.71 -3.07 15.49
C ALA A 293 7.89 -4.33 15.17
N GLU A 294 6.56 -4.30 15.33
CA GLU A 294 5.67 -5.39 14.94
C GLU A 294 5.73 -5.66 13.42
N MET A 295 5.66 -4.61 12.59
CA MET A 295 5.77 -4.73 11.15
C MET A 295 7.14 -5.27 10.73
N ALA A 296 8.23 -4.77 11.33
CA ALA A 296 9.58 -5.27 11.09
C ALA A 296 9.70 -6.77 11.43
N PHE A 297 9.09 -7.20 12.54
CA PHE A 297 9.07 -8.61 12.94
C PHE A 297 8.32 -9.50 11.93
N VAL A 298 7.13 -9.08 11.49
CA VAL A 298 6.33 -9.81 10.46
C VAL A 298 7.10 -9.91 9.14
N LEU A 299 7.80 -8.85 8.76
CA LEU A 299 8.64 -8.79 7.56
C LEU A 299 10.00 -9.50 7.72
N LYS A 300 10.29 -10.03 8.92
CA LYS A 300 11.54 -10.73 9.26
C LYS A 300 12.79 -9.86 9.06
N LEU A 301 12.68 -8.57 9.36
CA LEU A 301 13.81 -7.66 9.34
C LEU A 301 14.68 -7.83 10.60
N PRO A 302 15.99 -7.52 10.51
CA PRO A 302 16.87 -7.51 11.67
C PRO A 302 16.39 -6.53 12.75
N ILE A 303 16.72 -6.82 14.02
CA ILE A 303 16.49 -5.89 15.13
C ILE A 303 17.33 -4.62 14.88
N GLY A 304 16.67 -3.46 14.95
CA GLY A 304 17.31 -2.17 14.70
C GLY A 304 17.41 -1.76 13.23
N CYS A 305 16.60 -2.36 12.35
CA CYS A 305 16.50 -1.92 10.95
C CYS A 305 16.17 -0.43 10.85
N SER A 306 16.69 0.25 9.82
CA SER A 306 16.41 1.66 9.59
C SER A 306 14.96 1.87 9.14
N VAL A 307 14.48 3.12 9.24
CA VAL A 307 13.14 3.48 8.79
C VAL A 307 12.98 3.25 7.28
N LYS A 308 14.04 3.54 6.52
CA LYS A 308 14.12 3.24 5.08
C LYS A 308 14.01 1.74 4.80
N GLU A 309 14.76 0.91 5.53
CA GLU A 309 14.68 -0.56 5.37
C GLU A 309 13.28 -1.09 5.65
N LEU A 310 12.62 -0.58 6.71
CA LEU A 310 11.24 -0.94 7.03
C LEU A 310 10.28 -0.54 5.91
N TYR A 311 10.34 0.71 5.45
CA TYR A 311 9.46 1.20 4.38
C TYR A 311 9.62 0.39 3.08
N LEU A 312 10.87 0.16 2.64
CA LEU A 312 11.13 -0.62 1.42
C LEU A 312 10.63 -2.06 1.57
N ALA A 313 10.83 -2.69 2.74
CA ALA A 313 10.32 -4.03 2.99
C ALA A 313 8.79 -4.09 2.96
N MET A 314 8.10 -3.09 3.54
CA MET A 314 6.64 -2.96 3.48
C MET A 314 6.17 -2.83 2.02
N LEU A 315 6.82 -1.95 1.25
CA LEU A 315 6.50 -1.70 -0.16
C LEU A 315 6.68 -2.96 -1.01
N GLU A 316 7.82 -3.62 -0.90
CA GLU A 316 8.14 -4.80 -1.70
C GLU A 316 7.29 -6.03 -1.31
N ALA A 317 7.01 -6.20 -0.01
CA ALA A 317 6.11 -7.26 0.46
C ALA A 317 4.68 -7.02 -0.05
N SER A 318 4.21 -5.78 -0.01
CA SER A 318 2.90 -5.38 -0.56
C SER A 318 2.85 -5.63 -2.07
N ALA A 319 3.86 -5.19 -2.82
CA ALA A 319 3.96 -5.43 -4.26
C ALA A 319 3.92 -6.93 -4.60
N LYS A 320 4.62 -7.77 -3.83
CA LYS A 320 4.58 -9.22 -4.00
C LYS A 320 3.20 -9.81 -3.74
N LEU A 321 2.49 -9.37 -2.70
CA LEU A 321 1.13 -9.81 -2.39
C LEU A 321 0.15 -9.41 -3.50
N LEU A 322 0.33 -8.22 -4.04
CA LEU A 322 -0.44 -7.64 -5.15
C LEU A 322 -0.02 -8.17 -6.54
N ARG A 323 0.90 -9.15 -6.58
CA ARG A 323 1.38 -9.84 -7.79
C ARG A 323 2.03 -8.91 -8.82
N ILE A 324 2.70 -7.85 -8.37
CA ILE A 324 3.48 -6.97 -9.23
C ILE A 324 4.73 -7.73 -9.75
N PRO A 325 5.13 -7.58 -11.03
CA PRO A 325 6.30 -8.26 -11.58
C PRO A 325 7.62 -7.83 -10.93
N LYS A 326 8.47 -8.80 -10.55
CA LYS A 326 9.73 -8.54 -9.79
C LYS A 326 10.94 -8.16 -10.64
N TYR A 327 11.07 -8.77 -11.81
CA TYR A 327 12.28 -8.69 -12.64
C TYR A 327 12.17 -7.51 -13.60
N GLN A 328 12.08 -6.32 -13.02
CA GLN A 328 12.03 -5.00 -13.65
C GLN A 328 12.68 -3.99 -12.69
N ILE A 329 13.20 -2.90 -13.25
CA ILE A 329 13.73 -1.79 -12.46
C ILE A 329 12.60 -0.79 -12.28
N HIS A 330 12.33 -0.40 -11.03
CA HIS A 330 11.36 0.61 -10.70
C HIS A 330 12.04 1.71 -9.88
N THR A 331 11.62 2.96 -10.06
CA THR A 331 11.83 3.93 -8.99
C THR A 331 10.95 3.56 -7.79
N VAL A 332 11.29 4.06 -6.60
CA VAL A 332 10.46 3.88 -5.40
C VAL A 332 9.03 4.39 -5.64
N ASP A 333 8.89 5.55 -6.30
CA ASP A 333 7.59 6.12 -6.65
C ASP A 333 6.80 5.23 -7.62
N GLN A 334 7.43 4.71 -8.68
CA GLN A 334 6.77 3.83 -9.64
C GLN A 334 6.23 2.56 -8.99
N LEU A 335 7.01 1.94 -8.11
CA LEU A 335 6.55 0.74 -7.41
C LEU A 335 5.41 1.07 -6.44
N ARG A 336 5.50 2.19 -5.73
CA ARG A 336 4.43 2.69 -4.84
C ARG A 336 3.13 2.93 -5.59
N ASP A 337 3.19 3.62 -6.73
CA ASP A 337 2.00 3.94 -7.52
C ASP A 337 1.34 2.67 -8.09
N LEU A 338 2.14 1.67 -8.48
CA LEU A 338 1.63 0.37 -8.88
C LEU A 338 0.98 -0.38 -7.71
N VAL A 339 1.59 -0.34 -6.51
CA VAL A 339 1.02 -0.91 -5.29
C VAL A 339 -0.33 -0.28 -4.98
N GLN A 340 -0.42 1.05 -5.02
CA GLN A 340 -1.67 1.76 -4.78
C GLN A 340 -2.74 1.40 -5.82
N THR A 341 -2.39 1.45 -7.11
CA THR A 341 -3.32 1.14 -8.20
C THR A 341 -3.86 -0.29 -8.10
N HIS A 342 -3.01 -1.26 -7.74
CA HIS A 342 -3.43 -2.66 -7.57
C HIS A 342 -4.25 -2.85 -6.29
N TYR A 343 -3.90 -2.15 -5.22
CA TYR A 343 -4.66 -2.16 -3.97
C TYR A 343 -6.09 -1.65 -4.17
N GLU A 344 -6.27 -0.54 -4.89
CA GLU A 344 -7.59 0.07 -5.14
C GLU A 344 -8.50 -0.78 -6.04
N LYS A 345 -7.93 -1.64 -6.89
CA LYS A 345 -8.67 -2.55 -7.78
C LYS A 345 -9.11 -3.84 -7.11
N LEU A 346 -8.67 -4.12 -5.89
CA LEU A 346 -9.09 -5.31 -5.16
C LEU A 346 -10.51 -5.13 -4.62
N GLU A 347 -11.40 -6.04 -5.01
CA GLU A 347 -12.78 -6.12 -4.49
C GLU A 347 -12.82 -6.35 -2.97
N ASP A 348 -11.85 -7.12 -2.45
CA ASP A 348 -11.70 -7.37 -1.02
C ASP A 348 -10.25 -7.11 -0.58
N GLN A 349 -10.11 -6.13 0.30
CA GLN A 349 -8.84 -5.68 0.85
C GLN A 349 -8.59 -6.26 2.26
N ILE A 350 -9.61 -6.83 2.92
CA ILE A 350 -9.59 -7.20 4.37
C ILE A 350 -8.51 -8.23 4.69
N HIS A 351 -8.16 -9.08 3.73
CA HIS A 351 -7.19 -10.16 3.92
C HIS A 351 -5.72 -9.75 3.75
N LEU A 352 -5.44 -8.48 3.46
CA LEU A 352 -4.06 -8.00 3.35
C LEU A 352 -3.45 -7.78 4.75
N PRO A 353 -2.13 -7.98 4.92
CA PRO A 353 -1.46 -7.68 6.17
C PRO A 353 -1.56 -6.21 6.53
N ARG A 354 -1.56 -5.91 7.84
CA ARG A 354 -1.62 -4.54 8.39
C ARG A 354 -0.63 -3.58 7.72
N PHE A 355 0.61 -4.01 7.50
CA PHE A 355 1.63 -3.16 6.89
C PHE A 355 1.27 -2.67 5.47
N THR A 356 0.47 -3.42 4.72
CA THR A 356 -0.02 -3.00 3.40
C THR A 356 -1.05 -1.89 3.55
N HIS A 357 -1.99 -2.02 4.49
CA HIS A 357 -2.97 -0.97 4.79
C HIS A 357 -2.29 0.31 5.30
N THR A 358 -1.35 0.17 6.24
CA THR A 358 -0.56 1.28 6.77
C THR A 358 0.18 2.02 5.66
N LEU A 359 0.82 1.31 4.73
CA LEU A 359 1.51 1.91 3.59
C LEU A 359 0.58 2.75 2.72
N ILE A 360 -0.63 2.26 2.42
CA ILE A 360 -1.62 3.01 1.63
C ILE A 360 -2.15 4.23 2.39
N GLN A 361 -2.38 4.09 3.70
CA GLN A 361 -2.89 5.16 4.54
C GLN A 361 -1.91 6.32 4.67
N ILE A 362 -0.61 6.04 4.83
CA ILE A 362 0.45 7.07 4.88
C ILE A 362 0.38 7.99 3.65
N GLU A 363 0.21 7.41 2.47
CA GLU A 363 0.19 8.18 1.22
C GLU A 363 -1.14 8.93 1.02
N ARG A 364 -2.26 8.35 1.47
CA ARG A 364 -3.57 9.03 1.47
C ARG A 364 -3.61 10.24 2.39
N ASN A 365 -3.09 10.10 3.61
CA ASN A 365 -3.07 11.20 4.57
C ASN A 365 -2.22 12.37 4.05
N ARG A 366 -1.09 12.09 3.39
CA ARG A 366 -0.19 13.13 2.84
C ARG A 366 -0.70 13.83 1.59
N THR A 367 -1.63 13.22 0.85
CA THR A 367 -2.24 13.85 -0.33
C THR A 367 -3.48 14.68 0.01
N MET A 368 -4.06 14.50 1.20
CA MET A 368 -5.29 15.17 1.63
C MET A 368 -5.01 16.38 2.54
N ASN A 369 -4.88 17.57 1.93
CA ASN A 369 -4.66 18.82 2.67
C ASN A 369 -5.93 19.72 2.67
N LEU A 370 -6.58 19.82 3.83
CA LEU A 370 -7.76 20.67 4.05
C LEU A 370 -7.44 21.99 4.75
N LYS A 371 -6.16 22.31 4.97
CA LYS A 371 -5.74 23.52 5.69
C LYS A 371 -6.26 24.79 5.01
N GLY A 372 -6.82 25.68 5.82
CA GLY A 372 -7.37 26.96 5.36
C GLY A 372 -8.72 26.85 4.65
N ARG A 373 -9.26 25.63 4.44
CA ARG A 373 -10.60 25.46 3.84
C ARG A 373 -11.69 25.85 4.83
N ASN A 374 -12.75 26.44 4.29
CA ASN A 374 -14.01 26.62 5.01
C ASN A 374 -14.85 25.34 4.94
N PHE A 375 -15.70 25.11 5.93
CA PHE A 375 -16.63 23.98 5.99
C PHE A 375 -18.07 24.49 5.99
N LEU A 376 -18.57 24.89 4.82
CA LEU A 376 -19.86 25.59 4.69
C LEU A 376 -21.02 24.67 4.29
N THR A 377 -20.76 23.76 3.35
CA THR A 377 -21.70 22.72 2.91
C THR A 377 -20.92 21.51 2.38
N LEU A 378 -21.51 20.32 2.46
CA LEU A 378 -20.86 19.10 1.94
C LEU A 378 -20.81 19.04 0.41
N LYS A 379 -21.47 19.96 -0.30
CA LYS A 379 -21.28 20.13 -1.75
C LYS A 379 -19.84 20.47 -2.10
N ASP A 380 -19.16 21.21 -1.22
CA ASP A 380 -17.80 21.74 -1.41
C ASP A 380 -16.71 20.68 -1.19
N PHE A 381 -17.09 19.45 -0.83
CA PHE A 381 -16.18 18.36 -0.48
C PHE A 381 -16.42 17.15 -1.39
N THR A 382 -15.33 16.53 -1.80
CA THR A 382 -15.30 15.25 -2.51
C THR A 382 -15.67 14.10 -1.58
N PRO A 383 -16.15 12.95 -2.09
CA PRO A 383 -16.39 11.76 -1.28
C PRO A 383 -15.15 11.33 -0.46
N GLU A 384 -13.96 11.49 -1.03
CA GLU A 384 -12.68 11.16 -0.40
C GLU A 384 -12.36 12.10 0.77
N GLU A 385 -12.56 13.42 0.60
CA GLU A 385 -12.40 14.40 1.68
C GLU A 385 -13.40 14.16 2.82
N ILE A 386 -14.65 13.81 2.51
CA ILE A 386 -15.66 13.47 3.52
C ILE A 386 -15.24 12.20 4.27
N THR A 387 -14.80 11.17 3.55
CA THR A 387 -14.32 9.92 4.16
C THR A 387 -13.12 10.17 5.08
N TYR A 388 -12.18 11.00 4.64
CA TYR A 388 -11.04 11.42 5.45
C TYR A 388 -11.47 12.09 6.76
N LEU A 389 -12.44 13.01 6.72
CA LEU A 389 -12.96 13.66 7.93
C LEU A 389 -13.63 12.65 8.88
N LEU A 390 -14.32 11.64 8.35
CA LEU A 390 -14.91 10.57 9.16
C LEU A 390 -13.84 9.69 9.80
N ASP A 391 -12.79 9.32 9.06
CA ASP A 391 -11.68 8.50 9.57
C ASP A 391 -10.91 9.24 10.67
N LEU A 392 -10.61 10.52 10.44
CA LEU A 392 -10.00 11.38 11.45
C LEU A 392 -10.89 11.51 12.70
N ALA A 393 -12.21 11.64 12.52
CA ALA A 393 -13.13 11.70 13.66
C ALA A 393 -13.13 10.41 14.49
N ALA A 394 -13.08 9.25 13.84
CA ALA A 394 -13.01 7.96 14.50
C ALA A 394 -11.69 7.79 15.28
N ASP A 395 -10.56 8.18 14.69
CA ASP A 395 -9.26 8.19 15.36
C ASP A 395 -9.26 9.11 16.59
N LEU A 396 -9.74 10.34 16.45
CA LEU A 396 -9.83 11.30 17.54
C LEU A 396 -10.82 10.89 18.65
N LYS A 397 -11.85 10.10 18.30
CA LYS A 397 -12.76 9.48 19.26
C LYS A 397 -12.05 8.41 20.07
N GLU A 398 -11.34 7.51 19.40
CA GLU A 398 -10.60 6.42 20.04
C GLU A 398 -9.46 6.95 20.95
N LYS A 399 -8.67 7.92 20.47
CA LYS A 399 -7.63 8.59 21.27
C LYS A 399 -8.19 9.20 22.54
N LYS A 400 -9.32 9.93 22.44
CA LYS A 400 -9.99 10.51 23.62
C LYS A 400 -10.44 9.44 24.61
N LYS A 401 -11.03 8.35 24.11
CA LYS A 401 -11.50 7.23 24.94
C LYS A 401 -10.34 6.52 25.67
N ASN A 402 -9.18 6.42 25.03
CA ASN A 402 -7.98 5.82 25.60
C ASN A 402 -7.17 6.79 26.48
N GLY A 403 -7.61 8.05 26.61
CA GLY A 403 -6.94 9.06 27.43
C GLY A 403 -5.66 9.61 26.78
N GLU A 404 -5.51 9.47 25.47
CA GLU A 404 -4.39 10.00 24.70
C GLU A 404 -4.61 11.49 24.40
N PRO A 405 -3.67 12.38 24.77
CA PRO A 405 -3.77 13.81 24.47
C PRO A 405 -3.74 14.08 22.97
N VAL A 406 -4.60 15.00 22.51
CA VAL A 406 -4.69 15.46 21.11
C VAL A 406 -4.60 16.98 20.99
N ASP A 407 -3.85 17.63 21.89
CA ASP A 407 -3.79 19.09 22.04
C ASP A 407 -2.88 19.78 21.02
N PHE A 408 -3.04 19.42 19.74
CA PHE A 408 -2.20 19.85 18.61
C PHE A 408 -2.18 21.36 18.39
N TYR A 409 -3.20 22.08 18.87
CA TYR A 409 -3.45 23.49 18.56
C TYR A 409 -3.36 24.40 19.79
N ARG A 410 -2.53 24.00 20.76
CA ARG A 410 -2.27 24.80 21.96
C ARG A 410 -1.95 26.26 21.62
N GLY A 411 -2.77 27.18 22.11
CA GLY A 411 -2.61 28.63 21.91
C GLY A 411 -3.43 29.25 20.78
N LYS A 412 -4.10 28.44 19.94
CA LYS A 412 -5.09 28.95 18.97
C LYS A 412 -6.39 29.34 19.66
N ASN A 413 -7.15 30.25 19.04
CA ASN A 413 -8.42 30.75 19.57
C ASN A 413 -9.52 30.69 18.52
N ILE A 414 -10.72 30.23 18.89
CA ILE A 414 -11.89 30.21 18.00
C ILE A 414 -13.04 31.09 18.50
N ALA A 415 -13.77 31.68 17.58
CA ALA A 415 -15.02 32.39 17.85
C ALA A 415 -16.22 31.51 17.49
N LEU A 416 -17.22 31.46 18.36
CA LEU A 416 -18.46 30.70 18.18
C LEU A 416 -19.63 31.67 18.05
N ILE A 417 -20.08 31.96 16.84
CA ILE A 417 -21.15 32.93 16.55
C ILE A 417 -22.49 32.20 16.51
N PHE A 418 -23.35 32.46 17.49
CA PHE A 418 -24.70 31.91 17.53
C PHE A 418 -25.72 33.03 17.38
N GLU A 419 -26.50 33.00 16.31
CA GLU A 419 -27.71 33.83 16.14
C GLU A 419 -28.99 33.05 16.52
N LYS A 420 -28.90 31.72 16.55
CA LYS A 420 -29.91 30.82 17.11
C LYS A 420 -29.30 30.01 18.25
N THR A 421 -29.91 30.05 19.43
CA THR A 421 -29.42 29.31 20.61
C THR A 421 -29.36 27.80 20.35
N SER A 422 -28.27 27.14 20.74
CA SER A 422 -28.18 25.68 20.72
C SER A 422 -27.16 25.17 21.74
N THR A 423 -27.61 24.33 22.67
CA THR A 423 -26.75 23.73 23.70
C THR A 423 -25.79 22.71 23.08
N ARG A 424 -26.29 21.79 22.24
CA ARG A 424 -25.49 20.67 21.73
C ARG A 424 -24.36 21.16 20.82
N THR A 425 -24.65 22.07 19.88
CA THR A 425 -23.63 22.57 18.93
C THR A 425 -22.56 23.35 19.68
N ARG A 426 -22.98 24.25 20.57
CA ARG A 426 -22.04 25.01 21.40
C ARG A 426 -21.14 24.11 22.22
N CYS A 427 -21.72 23.16 22.97
CA CYS A 427 -20.94 22.24 23.80
C CYS A 427 -19.99 21.37 22.97
N ALA A 428 -20.43 20.90 21.79
CA ALA A 428 -19.58 20.12 20.90
C ALA A 428 -18.36 20.92 20.42
N PHE A 429 -18.55 22.17 19.97
CA PHE A 429 -17.45 23.05 19.56
C PHE A 429 -16.53 23.44 20.72
N GLU A 430 -17.07 23.84 21.88
CA GLU A 430 -16.25 24.20 23.05
C GLU A 430 -15.40 23.01 23.53
N VAL A 431 -16.01 21.82 23.69
CA VAL A 431 -15.27 20.62 24.15
C VAL A 431 -14.26 20.16 23.11
N ALA A 432 -14.61 20.15 21.82
CA ALA A 432 -13.68 19.81 20.75
C ALA A 432 -12.49 20.78 20.72
N ALA A 433 -12.73 22.08 20.93
CA ALA A 433 -11.68 23.08 20.97
C ALA A 433 -10.75 22.88 22.17
N HIS A 434 -11.31 22.64 23.35
CA HIS A 434 -10.53 22.39 24.57
C HIS A 434 -9.69 21.11 24.46
N ASP A 435 -10.25 20.03 23.91
CA ASP A 435 -9.51 18.78 23.67
C ASP A 435 -8.30 19.01 22.74
N LEU A 436 -8.46 19.89 21.74
CA LEU A 436 -7.40 20.29 20.80
C LEU A 436 -6.43 21.34 21.38
N GLY A 437 -6.61 21.77 22.64
CA GLY A 437 -5.75 22.74 23.31
C GLY A 437 -6.06 24.22 23.00
N MET A 438 -7.18 24.50 22.34
CA MET A 438 -7.58 25.84 21.90
C MET A 438 -8.41 26.59 22.95
N GLY A 439 -8.37 27.92 22.90
CA GLY A 439 -9.34 28.78 23.57
C GLY A 439 -10.61 28.97 22.73
N SER A 440 -11.77 29.12 23.36
CA SER A 440 -13.04 29.41 22.68
C SER A 440 -13.73 30.66 23.25
N THR A 441 -14.38 31.45 22.40
CA THR A 441 -15.24 32.57 22.80
C THR A 441 -16.63 32.41 22.22
N TYR A 442 -17.62 32.23 23.08
CA TYR A 442 -19.03 32.18 22.70
C TYR A 442 -19.61 33.60 22.57
N LEU A 443 -20.14 33.92 21.39
CA LEU A 443 -20.79 35.18 21.08
C LEU A 443 -22.31 34.96 21.02
N ASP A 444 -22.99 35.47 22.04
CA ASP A 444 -24.42 35.25 22.27
C ASP A 444 -25.32 35.99 21.26
N PRO A 445 -26.48 35.42 20.86
CA PRO A 445 -27.43 36.06 19.94
C PRO A 445 -27.91 37.45 20.37
N THR A 446 -27.94 37.72 21.69
CA THR A 446 -28.38 39.00 22.24
C THR A 446 -27.26 40.02 22.43
N GLY A 447 -26.01 39.56 22.47
CA GLY A 447 -24.82 40.39 22.71
C GLY A 447 -24.09 40.85 21.43
N SER A 448 -24.33 40.19 20.30
CA SER A 448 -23.62 40.48 19.04
C SER A 448 -24.27 41.61 18.22
N GLN A 449 -23.44 42.46 17.60
CA GLN A 449 -23.87 43.58 16.73
C GLN A 449 -24.07 43.18 15.26
N ILE A 450 -23.77 41.93 14.92
CA ILE A 450 -23.80 41.38 13.55
C ILE A 450 -25.17 41.60 12.90
N GLY A 451 -25.18 42.22 11.73
CA GLY A 451 -26.39 42.49 10.93
C GLY A 451 -27.34 43.56 11.51
N LYS A 452 -27.08 44.05 12.74
CA LYS A 452 -27.92 45.06 13.42
C LYS A 452 -27.26 46.43 13.53
N LYS A 453 -25.99 46.49 13.96
CA LYS A 453 -25.20 47.73 14.01
C LYS A 453 -23.88 47.65 13.24
N GLU A 454 -23.43 46.46 12.88
CA GLU A 454 -22.21 46.22 12.13
C GLU A 454 -22.49 45.24 10.97
N SER A 455 -21.84 45.46 9.83
CA SER A 455 -22.00 44.60 8.64
C SER A 455 -21.31 43.25 8.86
N ILE A 456 -21.77 42.20 8.16
CA ILE A 456 -21.12 40.87 8.21
C ILE A 456 -19.67 40.97 7.72
N GLU A 457 -19.42 41.75 6.66
CA GLU A 457 -18.09 42.02 6.11
C GLU A 457 -17.13 42.64 7.14
N ASP A 458 -17.58 43.65 7.89
CA ASP A 458 -16.75 44.30 8.90
C ASP A 458 -16.49 43.38 10.09
N THR A 459 -17.53 42.68 10.58
CA THR A 459 -17.36 41.72 11.67
C THR A 459 -16.41 40.59 11.26
N ALA A 460 -16.52 40.05 10.05
CA ALA A 460 -15.64 39.01 9.53
C ALA A 460 -14.16 39.43 9.60
N ARG A 461 -13.86 40.64 9.10
CA ARG A 461 -12.49 41.20 9.09
C ARG A 461 -11.92 41.44 10.48
N VAL A 462 -12.77 41.84 11.43
CA VAL A 462 -12.36 42.06 12.83
C VAL A 462 -12.05 40.72 13.48
N LEU A 463 -12.98 39.77 13.40
CA LEU A 463 -12.83 38.45 14.04
C LEU A 463 -11.67 37.66 13.44
N GLY A 464 -11.49 37.68 12.12
CA GLY A 464 -10.39 36.97 11.46
C GLY A 464 -8.98 37.50 11.76
N ARG A 465 -8.87 38.68 12.38
CA ARG A 465 -7.59 39.21 12.90
C ARG A 465 -7.32 38.80 14.35
N MET A 466 -8.34 38.35 15.07
CA MET A 466 -8.25 37.99 16.49
C MET A 466 -8.30 36.48 16.73
N TYR A 467 -9.02 35.75 15.88
CA TYR A 467 -9.28 34.32 16.01
C TYR A 467 -8.66 33.54 14.86
N ASP A 468 -8.26 32.30 15.13
CA ASP A 468 -7.70 31.34 14.16
C ASP A 468 -8.77 30.63 13.34
N GLY A 469 -10.04 30.65 13.80
CA GLY A 469 -11.18 30.04 13.11
C GLY A 469 -12.50 30.50 13.71
N ILE A 470 -13.57 30.42 12.90
CA ILE A 470 -14.89 30.98 13.25
C ILE A 470 -15.97 29.94 12.96
N GLU A 471 -16.74 29.58 13.97
CA GLU A 471 -18.00 28.88 13.79
C GLU A 471 -19.14 29.90 13.63
N TYR A 472 -20.09 29.58 12.76
CA TYR A 472 -21.34 30.32 12.62
C TYR A 472 -22.54 29.40 12.59
N ARG A 473 -23.54 29.75 13.41
CA ARG A 473 -24.87 29.14 13.44
C ARG A 473 -25.95 30.21 13.42
N GLY A 474 -26.79 30.21 12.39
CA GLY A 474 -27.81 31.23 12.25
C GLY A 474 -28.85 30.97 11.16
N TYR A 475 -28.98 31.92 10.23
CA TYR A 475 -30.06 31.96 9.25
C TYR A 475 -29.56 31.54 7.87
N GLY A 476 -29.64 32.40 6.85
CA GLY A 476 -29.37 32.05 5.47
C GLY A 476 -27.91 31.70 5.19
N GLN A 477 -27.71 30.80 4.23
CA GLN A 477 -26.40 30.35 3.77
C GLN A 477 -25.53 31.50 3.24
N GLU A 478 -26.13 32.55 2.68
CA GLU A 478 -25.43 33.73 2.17
C GLU A 478 -24.63 34.45 3.28
N ILE A 479 -25.09 34.39 4.53
CA ILE A 479 -24.41 35.03 5.67
C ILE A 479 -23.11 34.32 5.99
N VAL A 480 -23.12 32.99 6.04
CA VAL A 480 -21.91 32.19 6.33
C VAL A 480 -20.93 32.23 5.16
N GLU A 481 -21.42 32.32 3.92
CA GLU A 481 -20.59 32.51 2.73
C GLU A 481 -19.91 33.88 2.71
N GLU A 482 -20.64 34.95 3.08
CA GLU A 482 -20.07 36.29 3.20
C GLU A 482 -19.03 36.38 4.33
N LEU A 483 -19.32 35.77 5.49
CA LEU A 483 -18.38 35.66 6.60
C LEU A 483 -17.09 34.95 6.15
N ALA A 484 -17.21 33.81 5.49
CA ALA A 484 -16.09 33.01 4.98
C ALA A 484 -15.24 33.76 3.95
N LYS A 485 -15.87 34.58 3.10
CA LYS A 485 -15.18 35.38 2.08
C LYS A 485 -14.26 36.44 2.68
N TYR A 486 -14.64 37.03 3.81
CA TYR A 486 -13.94 38.20 4.38
C TYR A 486 -13.12 37.90 5.64
N ALA A 487 -13.33 36.75 6.30
CA ALA A 487 -12.64 36.42 7.55
C ALA A 487 -11.12 36.18 7.37
N GLY A 488 -10.70 35.53 6.28
CA GLY A 488 -9.28 35.19 6.09
C GLY A 488 -8.77 34.06 7.00
N VAL A 489 -9.67 33.39 7.72
CA VAL A 489 -9.45 32.19 8.55
C VAL A 489 -10.57 31.18 8.27
N PRO A 490 -10.38 29.88 8.56
CA PRO A 490 -11.43 28.87 8.38
C PRO A 490 -12.74 29.24 9.06
N VAL A 491 -13.84 29.14 8.30
CA VAL A 491 -15.21 29.33 8.76
C VAL A 491 -15.97 28.01 8.69
N TRP A 492 -16.63 27.63 9.78
CA TRP A 492 -17.38 26.38 9.90
C TRP A 492 -18.88 26.66 10.11
N ASN A 493 -19.71 26.08 9.23
CA ASN A 493 -21.15 26.18 9.34
C ASN A 493 -21.69 25.18 10.38
N GLY A 494 -22.07 25.70 11.55
CA GLY A 494 -22.69 24.95 12.62
C GLY A 494 -24.20 24.74 12.46
N LEU A 495 -24.87 25.52 11.59
CA LEU A 495 -26.21 25.33 11.00
C LEU A 495 -26.66 26.62 10.29
N THR A 496 -27.20 26.47 9.08
CA THR A 496 -27.98 27.49 8.34
C THR A 496 -29.40 26.98 8.09
N ASN A 497 -30.26 27.78 7.45
CA ASN A 497 -31.58 27.34 7.02
C ASN A 497 -31.46 26.22 5.96
N GLU A 498 -30.45 26.31 5.10
CA GLU A 498 -30.26 25.44 3.94
C GLU A 498 -29.45 24.18 4.26
N TYR A 499 -28.45 24.26 5.16
CA TYR A 499 -27.50 23.17 5.40
C TYR A 499 -27.10 22.99 6.88
N HIS A 500 -26.77 21.75 7.25
CA HIS A 500 -26.19 21.38 8.55
C HIS A 500 -25.05 20.36 8.36
N PRO A 501 -23.90 20.77 7.79
CA PRO A 501 -22.86 19.83 7.35
C PRO A 501 -22.17 19.12 8.52
N THR A 502 -22.06 19.76 9.69
CA THR A 502 -21.47 19.15 10.89
C THR A 502 -22.32 18.02 11.46
N GLN A 503 -23.65 18.10 11.34
CA GLN A 503 -24.55 17.02 11.75
C GLN A 503 -24.37 15.80 10.85
N MET A 504 -24.25 16.01 9.54
CA MET A 504 -24.10 14.91 8.59
C MET A 504 -22.85 14.07 8.85
N LEU A 505 -21.74 14.67 9.26
CA LEU A 505 -20.55 13.89 9.63
C LEU A 505 -20.79 13.05 10.89
N ALA A 506 -21.52 13.57 11.88
CA ALA A 506 -21.93 12.81 13.06
C ALA A 506 -22.84 11.64 12.68
N ASP A 507 -23.83 11.89 11.82
CA ASP A 507 -24.77 10.87 11.36
C ASP A 507 -24.02 9.74 10.62
N MET A 508 -23.15 10.10 9.67
CA MET A 508 -22.38 9.12 8.90
C MET A 508 -21.40 8.35 9.78
N LEU A 509 -20.77 8.98 10.78
CA LEU A 509 -19.92 8.27 11.73
C LEU A 509 -20.73 7.25 12.54
N THR A 510 -21.91 7.64 13.06
CA THR A 510 -22.80 6.75 13.82
C THR A 510 -23.29 5.58 12.98
N ILE A 511 -23.71 5.83 11.73
CA ILE A 511 -24.13 4.76 10.82
C ILE A 511 -22.98 3.79 10.56
N ARG A 512 -21.78 4.30 10.28
CA ARG A 512 -20.59 3.48 10.05
C ARG A 512 -20.20 2.66 11.28
N GLU A 513 -20.37 3.20 12.49
CA GLU A 513 -20.12 2.46 13.75
C GLU A 513 -21.09 1.30 13.95
N ASN A 514 -22.33 1.39 13.45
CA ASN A 514 -23.35 0.36 13.59
C ASN A 514 -23.30 -0.70 12.46
N PHE A 515 -22.92 -0.32 11.24
CA PHE A 515 -22.97 -1.20 10.06
C PHE A 515 -21.60 -1.55 9.45
N GLY A 516 -20.52 -0.88 9.86
CA GLY A 516 -19.16 -1.06 9.34
C GLY A 516 -18.91 -0.45 7.95
N THR A 517 -19.95 -0.29 7.14
CA THR A 517 -19.93 0.37 5.83
C THR A 517 -21.01 1.43 5.72
N LEU A 518 -20.87 2.31 4.74
CA LEU A 518 -21.88 3.31 4.36
C LEU A 518 -22.52 2.96 3.02
N LYS A 519 -21.69 2.64 2.02
CA LYS A 519 -22.14 2.38 0.66
C LYS A 519 -23.14 1.23 0.59
N GLY A 520 -24.26 1.45 -0.10
CA GLY A 520 -25.34 0.49 -0.31
C GLY A 520 -26.37 0.41 0.83
N LEU A 521 -26.24 1.21 1.90
CA LEU A 521 -27.28 1.33 2.92
C LEU A 521 -28.41 2.24 2.45
N LYS A 522 -29.62 1.97 2.92
CA LYS A 522 -30.81 2.79 2.67
C LYS A 522 -31.17 3.64 3.88
N LEU A 523 -31.09 4.96 3.72
CA LEU A 523 -31.52 5.95 4.71
C LEU A 523 -32.83 6.60 4.28
N VAL A 524 -33.82 6.57 5.16
CA VAL A 524 -35.13 7.18 4.95
C VAL A 524 -35.31 8.34 5.91
N TYR A 525 -35.47 9.55 5.37
CA TYR A 525 -35.80 10.75 6.11
C TYR A 525 -37.32 10.99 6.07
N MET A 526 -37.93 11.01 7.25
CA MET A 526 -39.36 11.21 7.48
C MET A 526 -39.59 12.66 7.95
N GLY A 527 -40.62 13.34 7.42
CA GLY A 527 -40.97 14.71 7.86
C GLY A 527 -40.61 15.84 6.87
N ASP A 528 -40.24 17.03 7.35
CA ASP A 528 -39.97 18.19 6.47
C ASP A 528 -38.57 18.11 5.83
N ALA A 529 -38.50 17.67 4.57
CA ALA A 529 -37.23 17.45 3.87
C ALA A 529 -36.70 18.66 3.08
N ARG A 530 -37.32 19.85 3.18
CA ARG A 530 -36.97 21.02 2.35
C ARG A 530 -35.69 21.75 2.73
N TYR A 531 -35.29 21.60 3.98
CA TYR A 531 -34.30 22.48 4.61
C TYR A 531 -33.06 21.72 5.05
N ASN A 532 -32.28 22.33 5.94
CA ASN A 532 -30.98 21.87 6.41
C ASN A 532 -30.80 20.35 6.56
N MET A 533 -31.66 19.65 7.29
CA MET A 533 -31.52 18.21 7.50
C MET A 533 -31.75 17.40 6.23
N GLY A 534 -32.92 17.53 5.60
CA GLY A 534 -33.25 16.83 4.36
C GLY A 534 -32.26 17.12 3.22
N ASN A 535 -31.89 18.38 3.04
CA ASN A 535 -30.91 18.81 2.04
C ASN A 535 -29.53 18.19 2.30
N SER A 536 -29.04 18.26 3.54
CA SER A 536 -27.68 17.81 3.86
C SER A 536 -27.57 16.28 3.85
N LEU A 537 -28.62 15.58 4.31
CA LEU A 537 -28.68 14.12 4.25
C LEU A 537 -28.69 13.64 2.80
N MET A 538 -29.48 14.28 1.95
CA MET A 538 -29.52 13.96 0.51
C MET A 538 -28.14 14.14 -0.14
N ILE A 539 -27.43 15.24 0.17
CA ILE A 539 -26.07 15.48 -0.36
C ILE A 539 -25.08 14.40 0.09
N VAL A 540 -25.00 14.12 1.39
CA VAL A 540 -23.99 13.20 1.93
C VAL A 540 -24.27 11.75 1.51
N CYS A 541 -25.55 11.34 1.50
CA CYS A 541 -25.96 10.02 1.04
C CYS A 541 -25.58 9.82 -0.43
N ALA A 542 -25.93 10.78 -1.29
CA ALA A 542 -25.61 10.73 -2.71
C ALA A 542 -24.11 10.70 -2.99
N LYS A 543 -23.29 11.41 -2.21
CA LYS A 543 -21.82 11.41 -2.36
C LYS A 543 -21.16 10.13 -1.86
N LEU A 544 -21.62 9.59 -0.73
CA LEU A 544 -21.01 8.40 -0.09
C LEU A 544 -21.61 7.06 -0.56
N GLY A 545 -22.63 7.10 -1.42
CA GLY A 545 -23.23 5.90 -2.00
C GLY A 545 -24.31 5.25 -1.13
N LEU A 546 -24.98 6.01 -0.26
CA LEU A 546 -26.20 5.56 0.43
C LEU A 546 -27.43 5.91 -0.41
N ASP A 547 -28.39 5.00 -0.46
CA ASP A 547 -29.71 5.31 -1.00
C ASP A 547 -30.43 6.27 -0.06
N PHE A 548 -30.87 7.42 -0.59
CA PHE A 548 -31.62 8.41 0.15
C PHE A 548 -33.09 8.40 -0.26
N VAL A 549 -33.97 8.33 0.73
CA VAL A 549 -35.42 8.47 0.53
C VAL A 549 -35.94 9.64 1.35
N ALA A 550 -36.53 10.64 0.69
CA ALA A 550 -37.38 11.62 1.37
C ALA A 550 -38.81 11.08 1.37
N CYS A 551 -39.32 10.74 2.55
CA CYS A 551 -40.65 10.20 2.75
C CYS A 551 -41.55 11.24 3.43
N THR A 552 -42.28 11.99 2.63
CA THR A 552 -43.10 13.13 3.06
C THR A 552 -44.07 13.55 1.96
N THR A 553 -44.96 14.51 2.20
CA THR A 553 -45.84 15.02 1.13
C THR A 553 -45.05 15.83 0.10
N GLU A 554 -45.54 15.93 -1.14
CA GLU A 554 -44.88 16.68 -2.23
C GLU A 554 -44.48 18.11 -1.84
N LYS A 555 -45.30 18.77 -1.02
CA LYS A 555 -45.07 20.13 -0.49
C LYS A 555 -43.81 20.28 0.38
N TYR A 556 -43.30 19.18 0.92
CA TYR A 556 -42.13 19.13 1.81
C TYR A 556 -40.94 18.39 1.19
N PHE A 557 -40.96 18.09 -0.11
CA PHE A 557 -39.79 17.56 -0.80
C PHE A 557 -38.65 18.59 -0.93
N PRO A 558 -37.38 18.14 -1.00
CA PRO A 558 -36.26 19.03 -1.23
C PRO A 558 -36.43 19.83 -2.53
N ASN A 559 -35.77 20.99 -2.61
CA ASN A 559 -35.78 21.81 -3.82
C ASN A 559 -35.30 21.00 -5.05
N GLU A 560 -36.03 21.10 -6.16
CA GLU A 560 -35.80 20.29 -7.37
C GLU A 560 -34.39 20.46 -7.97
N GLU A 561 -33.81 21.66 -7.91
CA GLU A 561 -32.44 21.92 -8.38
C GLU A 561 -31.40 21.14 -7.56
N LEU A 562 -31.61 21.07 -6.24
CA LEU A 562 -30.75 20.31 -5.36
C LEU A 562 -30.95 18.80 -5.59
N VAL A 563 -32.18 18.34 -5.79
CA VAL A 563 -32.48 16.93 -6.11
C VAL A 563 -31.74 16.51 -7.37
N GLU A 564 -31.78 17.31 -8.44
CA GLU A 564 -31.09 16.98 -9.69
C GLU A 564 -29.56 16.98 -9.52
N THR A 565 -29.03 17.93 -8.76
CA THR A 565 -27.60 17.95 -8.40
C THR A 565 -27.20 16.65 -7.68
N CYS A 566 -27.98 16.24 -6.68
CA CYS A 566 -27.69 15.03 -5.91
C CYS A 566 -27.91 13.76 -6.74
N ARG A 567 -28.83 13.72 -7.70
CA ARG A 567 -28.94 12.59 -8.66
C ARG A 567 -27.69 12.44 -9.51
N GLY A 568 -27.03 13.54 -9.86
CA GLY A 568 -25.70 13.54 -10.48
C GLY A 568 -24.67 12.82 -9.62
N TYR A 569 -24.55 13.19 -8.33
CA TYR A 569 -23.64 12.53 -7.40
C TYR A 569 -24.00 11.04 -7.19
N ALA A 570 -25.30 10.74 -7.08
CA ALA A 570 -25.78 9.38 -6.86
C ALA A 570 -25.42 8.45 -8.04
N LYS A 571 -25.45 8.96 -9.27
CA LYS A 571 -25.01 8.22 -10.47
C LYS A 571 -23.53 7.86 -10.42
N GLU A 572 -22.68 8.72 -9.87
CA GLU A 572 -21.25 8.48 -9.74
C GLU A 572 -20.94 7.49 -8.60
N SER A 573 -21.63 7.61 -7.47
CA SER A 573 -21.40 6.77 -6.29
C SER A 573 -22.08 5.39 -6.36
N GLY A 574 -23.15 5.28 -7.17
CA GLY A 574 -24.03 4.11 -7.26
C GLY A 574 -25.24 4.14 -6.33
N ALA A 575 -25.52 5.27 -5.69
CA ALA A 575 -26.72 5.49 -4.88
C ALA A 575 -27.97 5.80 -5.72
N THR A 576 -29.12 5.81 -5.04
CA THR A 576 -30.39 6.29 -5.57
C THR A 576 -30.99 7.40 -4.70
N ILE A 577 -31.78 8.27 -5.33
CA ILE A 577 -32.57 9.31 -4.63
C ILE A 577 -34.02 9.11 -4.98
N THR A 578 -34.82 8.83 -3.95
CA THR A 578 -36.26 8.58 -4.07
C THR A 578 -37.04 9.63 -3.27
N LEU A 579 -38.07 10.19 -3.89
CA LEU A 579 -39.04 11.06 -3.23
C LEU A 579 -40.38 10.32 -3.25
N THR A 580 -41.02 10.12 -2.10
CA THR A 580 -42.28 9.37 -2.01
C THR A 580 -43.17 9.90 -0.89
N GLU A 581 -44.48 9.84 -1.11
CA GLU A 581 -45.51 10.14 -0.10
C GLU A 581 -46.00 8.87 0.62
N ASN A 582 -45.55 7.68 0.18
CA ASN A 582 -45.98 6.41 0.73
C ASN A 582 -45.01 5.91 1.80
N VAL A 583 -45.46 5.94 3.06
CA VAL A 583 -44.68 5.49 4.23
C VAL A 583 -44.28 4.02 4.13
N GLU A 584 -45.20 3.13 3.78
CA GLU A 584 -44.91 1.69 3.68
C GLU A 584 -43.90 1.40 2.57
N GLU A 585 -44.01 2.07 1.42
CA GLU A 585 -43.05 1.90 0.33
C GLU A 585 -41.68 2.52 0.65
N GLY A 586 -41.68 3.73 1.21
CA GLY A 586 -40.45 4.47 1.54
C GLY A 586 -39.61 3.75 2.57
N THR A 587 -40.23 3.29 3.65
CA THR A 587 -39.54 2.71 4.83
C THR A 587 -39.19 1.23 4.68
N LYS A 588 -39.74 0.56 3.66
CA LYS A 588 -39.48 -0.86 3.40
C LYS A 588 -37.98 -1.11 3.19
N ASP A 589 -37.45 -2.14 3.86
CA ASP A 589 -36.06 -2.57 3.78
C ASP A 589 -35.03 -1.45 4.13
N ALA A 590 -35.44 -0.40 4.85
CA ALA A 590 -34.52 0.65 5.30
C ALA A 590 -33.52 0.12 6.34
N ASP A 591 -32.29 0.62 6.28
CA ASP A 591 -31.25 0.40 7.28
C ASP A 591 -31.28 1.50 8.37
N VAL A 592 -31.69 2.71 7.97
CA VAL A 592 -31.74 3.88 8.86
C VAL A 592 -33.07 4.61 8.65
N ILE A 593 -33.82 4.82 9.73
CA ILE A 593 -34.97 5.74 9.77
C ILE A 593 -34.54 7.00 10.52
N TYR A 594 -34.69 8.15 9.89
CA TYR A 594 -34.31 9.45 10.41
C TYR A 594 -35.52 10.40 10.41
N THR A 595 -35.70 11.22 11.45
CA THR A 595 -36.66 12.34 11.44
C THR A 595 -36.09 13.55 12.19
N ASP A 596 -36.72 14.71 12.01
CA ASP A 596 -36.48 15.91 12.83
C ASP A 596 -37.81 16.59 13.16
N VAL A 597 -37.76 17.60 14.03
CA VAL A 597 -38.91 18.40 14.43
C VAL A 597 -39.57 19.08 13.22
N TRP A 598 -40.90 19.04 13.18
CA TRP A 598 -41.67 19.59 12.07
C TRP A 598 -41.84 21.11 12.13
N VAL A 599 -41.66 21.70 13.32
CA VAL A 599 -42.00 23.09 13.63
C VAL A 599 -40.88 23.75 14.42
N SER A 600 -40.67 25.03 14.16
CA SER A 600 -39.66 25.84 14.85
C SER A 600 -40.31 26.75 15.89
N MET A 601 -39.60 26.96 17.00
CA MET A 601 -40.02 27.91 18.04
C MET A 601 -40.16 29.33 17.47
N GLY A 602 -41.34 29.92 17.63
CA GLY A 602 -41.65 31.28 17.18
C GLY A 602 -42.36 31.37 15.83
N GLU A 603 -42.58 30.24 15.14
CA GLU A 603 -43.50 30.21 13.99
C GLU A 603 -44.96 30.45 14.43
N PRO A 604 -45.80 31.10 13.60
CA PRO A 604 -47.21 31.35 13.91
C PRO A 604 -48.01 30.06 14.13
N ASP A 605 -49.02 30.12 14.99
CA ASP A 605 -49.88 28.98 15.34
C ASP A 605 -50.51 28.31 14.11
N GLU A 606 -50.86 29.08 13.08
CA GLU A 606 -51.42 28.55 11.84
C GLU A 606 -50.44 27.64 11.11
N VAL A 607 -49.13 27.95 11.16
CA VAL A 607 -48.07 27.13 10.57
C VAL A 607 -47.91 25.83 11.35
N TRP A 608 -48.04 25.90 12.69
CA TRP A 608 -47.97 24.72 13.54
C TRP A 608 -49.11 23.75 13.27
N GLU A 609 -50.36 24.25 13.24
CA GLU A 609 -51.54 23.43 12.95
C GLU A 609 -51.45 22.75 11.58
N GLU A 610 -51.01 23.51 10.56
CA GLU A 610 -50.85 23.00 9.20
C GLU A 610 -49.80 21.88 9.15
N ARG A 611 -48.60 22.12 9.69
CA ARG A 611 -47.50 21.14 9.65
C ARG A 611 -47.80 19.90 10.48
N ILE A 612 -48.35 20.06 11.69
CA ILE A 612 -48.74 18.91 12.53
C ILE A 612 -49.75 18.05 11.76
N ARG A 613 -50.76 18.65 11.13
CA ARG A 613 -51.76 17.90 10.36
C ARG A 613 -51.16 17.18 9.15
N GLU A 614 -50.33 17.87 8.37
CA GLU A 614 -49.78 17.33 7.11
C GLU A 614 -48.65 16.31 7.35
N LEU A 615 -47.87 16.47 8.42
CA LEU A 615 -46.71 15.61 8.71
C LEU A 615 -47.01 14.48 9.70
N SER A 616 -48.15 14.53 10.42
CA SER A 616 -48.60 13.43 11.30
C SER A 616 -48.57 12.03 10.68
N PRO A 617 -48.94 11.82 9.39
CA PRO A 617 -48.82 10.52 8.75
C PRO A 617 -47.38 9.98 8.66
N TYR A 618 -46.37 10.85 8.76
CA TYR A 618 -44.95 10.53 8.65
C TYR A 618 -44.24 10.45 10.01
N LYS A 619 -44.99 10.43 11.11
CA LYS A 619 -44.45 10.17 12.46
C LYS A 619 -43.72 8.84 12.49
N VAL A 620 -42.53 8.81 13.09
CA VAL A 620 -41.80 7.57 13.30
C VAL A 620 -42.39 6.83 14.49
N THR A 621 -43.10 5.74 14.21
CA THR A 621 -43.71 4.85 15.20
C THR A 621 -43.06 3.47 15.16
N LYS A 622 -43.47 2.59 16.07
CA LYS A 622 -43.03 1.19 16.08
C LYS A 622 -43.40 0.47 14.78
N GLU A 623 -44.56 0.78 14.20
CA GLU A 623 -45.03 0.22 12.93
C GLU A 623 -44.12 0.63 11.77
N VAL A 624 -43.68 1.89 11.75
CA VAL A 624 -42.69 2.39 10.77
C VAL A 624 -41.38 1.63 10.91
N MET A 625 -40.87 1.48 12.14
CA MET A 625 -39.64 0.71 12.40
C MET A 625 -39.80 -0.77 12.05
N ALA A 626 -40.97 -1.36 12.26
CA ALA A 626 -41.25 -2.76 11.94
C ALA A 626 -41.34 -3.04 10.43
N ASN A 627 -41.59 -2.02 9.60
CA ASN A 627 -41.57 -2.13 8.14
C ASN A 627 -40.14 -2.03 7.55
N ALA A 628 -39.21 -1.45 8.31
CA ALA A 628 -37.79 -1.44 7.99
C ALA A 628 -37.14 -2.82 8.28
N LYS A 629 -35.82 -2.94 8.07
CA LYS A 629 -35.09 -4.16 8.45
C LYS A 629 -35.12 -4.35 9.97
N GLU A 630 -35.04 -5.60 10.43
CA GLU A 630 -34.93 -5.90 11.87
C GLU A 630 -33.68 -5.28 12.50
N SER A 631 -32.60 -5.14 11.72
CA SER A 631 -31.36 -4.47 12.12
C SER A 631 -31.38 -2.95 11.96
N ALA A 632 -32.50 -2.35 11.56
CA ALA A 632 -32.56 -0.92 11.29
C ALA A 632 -32.35 -0.11 12.57
N ILE A 633 -31.65 1.02 12.46
CA ILE A 633 -31.47 1.97 13.55
C ILE A 633 -32.33 3.22 13.33
N PHE A 634 -32.68 3.87 14.44
CA PHE A 634 -33.37 5.14 14.47
C PHE A 634 -32.40 6.27 14.85
N LEU A 635 -32.42 7.37 14.08
CA LEU A 635 -31.61 8.56 14.28
C LEU A 635 -32.45 9.84 14.29
N HIS A 636 -31.95 10.86 14.99
CA HIS A 636 -32.63 12.15 15.18
C HIS A 636 -31.61 13.18 15.71
N CYS A 637 -31.47 14.34 15.05
CA CYS A 637 -30.43 15.33 15.37
C CYS A 637 -30.59 16.02 16.74
N LEU A 638 -31.80 15.94 17.29
CA LEU A 638 -32.25 16.50 18.57
C LEU A 638 -32.35 18.04 18.51
N PRO A 639 -33.29 18.65 19.27
CA PRO A 639 -34.13 18.06 20.30
C PRO A 639 -35.31 17.33 19.68
N ALA A 640 -35.88 16.34 20.37
CA ALA A 640 -37.07 15.63 19.92
C ALA A 640 -38.26 15.92 20.83
N PHE A 641 -39.46 16.01 20.25
CA PHE A 641 -40.75 16.06 20.93
C PHE A 641 -41.36 14.65 21.00
N HIS A 642 -40.69 13.77 21.74
CA HIS A 642 -41.12 12.39 21.96
C HIS A 642 -42.01 12.22 23.21
N ASP A 643 -42.08 13.23 24.08
CA ASP A 643 -42.90 13.23 25.29
C ASP A 643 -43.35 14.64 25.74
N LEU A 644 -44.10 14.70 26.85
CA LEU A 644 -44.61 15.94 27.45
C LEU A 644 -43.76 16.45 28.64
N LYS A 645 -42.52 15.98 28.80
CA LYS A 645 -41.66 16.31 29.96
C LYS A 645 -40.96 17.66 29.80
N THR A 646 -41.05 18.31 28.64
CA THR A 646 -40.55 19.68 28.42
C THR A 646 -41.68 20.70 28.53
N LYS A 647 -41.35 21.96 28.85
CA LYS A 647 -42.33 23.05 28.92
C LYS A 647 -43.11 23.18 27.59
N ILE A 648 -42.39 23.18 26.48
CA ILE A 648 -42.98 23.31 25.14
C ILE A 648 -43.77 22.06 24.77
N GLY A 649 -43.24 20.86 25.04
CA GLY A 649 -43.98 19.61 24.81
C GLY A 649 -45.32 19.59 25.56
N LYS A 650 -45.33 19.98 26.84
CA LYS A 650 -46.56 20.10 27.62
C LYS A 650 -47.54 21.12 27.01
N GLU A 651 -47.06 22.31 26.65
CA GLU A 651 -47.87 23.34 25.99
C GLU A 651 -48.46 22.83 24.66
N MET A 652 -47.67 22.10 23.86
CA MET A 652 -48.14 21.48 22.61
C MET A 652 -49.20 20.42 22.86
N GLY A 653 -49.03 19.59 23.90
CA GLY A 653 -50.03 18.59 24.26
C GLY A 653 -51.35 19.21 24.71
N GLU A 654 -51.30 20.32 25.45
CA GLU A 654 -52.50 21.07 25.84
C GLU A 654 -53.18 21.76 24.64
N ARG A 655 -52.39 22.28 23.68
CA ARG A 655 -52.90 23.05 22.53
C ARG A 655 -53.42 22.18 21.39
N PHE A 656 -52.68 21.12 21.04
CA PHE A 656 -52.93 20.30 19.85
C PHE A 656 -53.41 18.88 20.17
N GLY A 657 -53.49 18.51 21.45
CA GLY A 657 -54.00 17.21 21.88
C GLY A 657 -53.07 16.04 21.54
N ILE A 658 -51.76 16.28 21.46
CA ILE A 658 -50.72 15.29 21.12
C ILE A 658 -49.88 14.92 22.33
N THR A 659 -49.36 13.70 22.39
CA THR A 659 -48.43 13.23 23.43
C THR A 659 -46.96 13.25 22.99
N ASP A 660 -46.78 13.27 21.66
CA ASP A 660 -45.53 13.16 20.93
C ASP A 660 -45.78 13.68 19.49
N MET A 661 -44.73 14.10 18.80
CA MET A 661 -44.82 14.72 17.47
C MET A 661 -44.11 13.90 16.40
N GLU A 662 -42.82 14.11 16.14
CA GLU A 662 -42.12 13.46 15.02
C GLU A 662 -41.74 12.00 15.28
N VAL A 663 -41.64 11.60 16.55
CA VAL A 663 -41.32 10.24 16.97
C VAL A 663 -42.03 9.88 18.27
N THR A 664 -42.44 8.63 18.44
CA THR A 664 -43.01 8.15 19.70
C THR A 664 -41.94 7.88 20.76
N ASP A 665 -42.27 8.06 22.04
CA ASP A 665 -41.38 7.72 23.16
C ASP A 665 -40.89 6.26 23.10
N GLU A 666 -41.74 5.33 22.64
CA GLU A 666 -41.39 3.93 22.49
C GLU A 666 -40.23 3.71 21.51
N VAL A 667 -40.20 4.42 20.37
CA VAL A 667 -39.08 4.32 19.41
C VAL A 667 -37.86 5.06 19.95
N PHE A 668 -38.06 6.25 20.51
CA PHE A 668 -36.98 7.10 21.01
C PHE A 668 -36.14 6.41 22.10
N GLU A 669 -36.79 5.69 23.01
CA GLU A 669 -36.16 4.95 24.12
C GLU A 669 -35.84 3.49 23.77
N SER A 670 -36.09 3.06 22.51
CA SER A 670 -35.83 1.69 22.08
C SER A 670 -34.35 1.38 21.91
N ALA A 671 -33.99 0.09 21.87
CA ALA A 671 -32.64 -0.35 21.56
C ALA A 671 -32.17 0.00 20.13
N GLN A 672 -33.12 0.25 19.21
CA GLN A 672 -32.84 0.68 17.84
C GLN A 672 -32.44 2.16 17.77
N SER A 673 -32.79 2.95 18.79
CA SER A 673 -32.41 4.37 18.89
C SER A 673 -30.91 4.51 19.15
N LYS A 674 -30.25 5.31 18.30
CA LYS A 674 -28.82 5.68 18.44
C LYS A 674 -28.61 7.19 18.58
N VAL A 675 -29.68 7.92 18.96
CA VAL A 675 -29.70 9.39 19.04
C VAL A 675 -28.67 9.97 20.03
N PHE A 676 -28.30 9.22 21.06
CA PHE A 676 -27.28 9.67 22.02
C PHE A 676 -25.85 9.42 21.53
N ASP A 677 -25.61 8.29 20.84
CA ASP A 677 -24.34 8.02 20.15
C ASP A 677 -24.11 9.06 19.04
N GLU A 678 -25.17 9.37 18.28
CA GLU A 678 -25.21 10.45 17.30
C GLU A 678 -24.87 11.81 17.93
N ALA A 679 -25.50 12.14 19.06
CA ALA A 679 -25.26 13.40 19.75
C ALA A 679 -23.81 13.53 20.27
N GLU A 680 -23.20 12.45 20.76
CA GLU A 680 -21.78 12.39 21.15
C GLU A 680 -20.86 12.60 19.94
N ASN A 681 -21.16 11.91 18.84
CA ASN A 681 -20.37 11.94 17.60
C ASN A 681 -20.28 13.33 16.96
N ARG A 682 -21.19 14.26 17.28
CA ARG A 682 -21.08 15.67 16.89
C ARG A 682 -19.77 16.29 17.38
N MET A 683 -19.38 16.03 18.62
CA MET A 683 -18.14 16.60 19.18
C MET A 683 -16.91 16.03 18.46
N HIS A 684 -16.88 14.72 18.20
CA HIS A 684 -15.75 14.07 17.54
C HIS A 684 -15.56 14.51 16.08
N THR A 685 -16.66 14.63 15.34
CA THR A 685 -16.63 15.06 13.93
C THR A 685 -16.35 16.55 13.79
N ILE A 686 -16.89 17.41 14.68
CA ILE A 686 -16.50 18.82 14.75
C ILE A 686 -15.01 18.96 15.07
N LYS A 687 -14.47 18.13 15.98
CA LYS A 687 -13.04 18.10 16.28
C LYS A 687 -12.21 17.77 15.04
N ALA A 688 -12.62 16.79 14.25
CA ALA A 688 -11.95 16.43 13.00
C ALA A 688 -11.97 17.57 11.98
N VAL A 689 -13.11 18.25 11.80
CA VAL A 689 -13.22 19.41 10.91
C VAL A 689 -12.27 20.53 11.33
N MET A 690 -12.26 20.89 12.63
CA MET A 690 -11.34 21.92 13.13
C MET A 690 -9.88 21.50 12.97
N ALA A 691 -9.54 20.25 13.28
CA ALA A 691 -8.19 19.76 13.13
C ALA A 691 -7.71 19.77 11.67
N ALA A 692 -8.54 19.28 10.73
CA ALA A 692 -8.23 19.23 9.30
C ALA A 692 -8.08 20.60 8.65
N THR A 693 -8.83 21.60 9.11
CA THR A 693 -8.84 22.92 8.48
C THR A 693 -7.85 23.90 9.10
N LEU A 694 -7.39 23.67 10.34
CA LEU A 694 -6.44 24.58 11.03
C LEU A 694 -4.96 24.19 10.91
N GLY A 695 -4.62 22.92 10.71
CA GLY A 695 -3.22 22.45 10.72
C GLY A 695 -2.73 21.86 9.42
N GLU A 696 -1.42 21.61 9.37
CA GLU A 696 -0.82 20.63 8.46
C GLU A 696 -0.84 19.33 9.26
N MET A 697 -1.76 18.41 8.94
CA MET A 697 -1.64 17.04 9.39
C MET A 697 -0.70 16.29 8.46
#